data_AF-A0AAD7C4N8-F1
#
_entry.id   AF-A0AAD7C4N8-F1
#
_cell.length_a   1.000
_cell.length_b   1.000
_cell.length_c   1.000
_cell.angle_alpha   90.00
_cell.angle_beta   90.00
_cell.angle_gamma   90.00
#
_symmetry.space_group_name_H-M   'P 1'
#
loop_
_entity.id
_entity.type
_entity.pdbx_description
1 polymer ?
#
loop_
_entity_poly.entity_id
_entity_poly.type
_entity_poly.pdbx_seq_one_letter_code
_entity_poly.pdbx_strand_id
1 'polypeptide(L)'
;MASSTPSPPSGTATTPSSTSPTAAALASANAGFDHLFANQIGPARTAFEADSTPFHLLGLGVCAFLEAALGMESGLMGEAARLLTLSEAGARKAAADAKRATSKVTGGDGGGRFAAGLEWEILNADAVVLLGLTHALSESYMGYFQCMYALNAAHGKFTKLWKAVFPRGLEGYATPAVSRSASVERLAGGVQGLSVDSLSVASSRNASSATLSTSASTSSSLAPSPASSSSSPAPSISVSKSIFGRWGNASSVSVLSKADKERADARDKYERERAPEGPVEEMIVAGTAFGFGLFNLVFSLLPKKVQSLVGLLGFKHDRALALRALAVSAGVTTEGGGARAGTDVHGVFAGLVLMTFHGVVLLLAGYQADEARTLKMYRAIVDSIEARYPTGALWILNRAKILRMSNDAAGAIAVLQRGLEGPQTFVQADTLLVFELAWTLLSQRRHQEAADAFVRLTELNSWSHATYYFIAAGCYVSLGNRTKAQELLDALPDLLSRKKMGGKDLPTEVLIRKKLEFYKEKQKRRGGDPARFVECISISPADELAIFWNTHQRVDADVAEAHIVELAALTPHVAIAVPSPFLPAVDEKHVVTTQPTQDLDTPDERALRALLLGIMHRTLRLYAPSRALLEAAHGTQGIKVSTWITGVALFELAVTDLKEAQAALADADRAGWERVLAGADAKLDGALGMAAKSDIDLSSRLDSRIALLRDEIAAKRAMVGA
;
A
#
# COMPACT_ATOMS: atom_id res chain seq x y z
N MET A 1 61.87 38.49 -38.38
CA MET A 1 62.06 37.26 -37.58
C MET A 1 60.69 36.77 -37.17
N ALA A 2 60.39 35.48 -37.34
CA ALA A 2 59.12 34.89 -36.93
C ALA A 2 59.20 34.40 -35.47
N SER A 3 58.12 34.53 -34.72
CA SER A 3 57.93 33.85 -33.43
C SER A 3 56.67 33.00 -33.49
N SER A 4 56.85 31.69 -33.39
CA SER A 4 55.81 30.67 -33.49
C SER A 4 54.85 30.67 -32.31
N THR A 5 53.55 30.74 -32.58
CA THR A 5 52.49 30.31 -31.66
C THR A 5 52.39 28.78 -31.67
N PRO A 6 52.34 28.09 -30.52
CA PRO A 6 52.19 26.64 -30.47
C PRO A 6 50.76 26.20 -30.77
N SER A 7 50.59 25.22 -31.65
CA SER A 7 49.30 24.57 -31.93
C SER A 7 48.79 23.78 -30.71
N PRO A 8 47.47 23.72 -30.46
CA PRO A 8 46.92 22.82 -29.46
C PRO A 8 47.14 21.35 -29.88
N PRO A 9 47.28 20.40 -28.93
CA PRO A 9 47.37 18.99 -29.26
C PRO A 9 46.07 18.54 -29.94
N SER A 10 46.20 17.83 -31.05
CA SER A 10 45.09 17.22 -31.77
C SER A 10 44.40 16.20 -30.87
N GLY A 11 43.28 16.60 -30.25
CA GLY A 11 42.40 15.68 -29.56
C GLY A 11 41.95 14.60 -30.53
N THR A 12 42.34 13.36 -30.28
CA THR A 12 41.75 12.20 -30.94
C THR A 12 40.25 12.26 -30.69
N ALA A 13 39.47 12.48 -31.74
CA ALA A 13 38.02 12.51 -31.64
C ALA A 13 37.55 11.15 -31.11
N THR A 14 37.17 11.11 -29.83
CA THR A 14 36.51 9.95 -29.24
C THR A 14 35.19 9.79 -29.98
N THR A 15 35.16 8.83 -30.91
CA THR A 15 33.93 8.41 -31.58
C THR A 15 32.86 8.16 -30.52
N PRO A 16 31.65 8.72 -30.64
CA PRO A 16 30.59 8.45 -29.68
C PRO A 16 30.38 6.94 -29.63
N SER A 17 30.44 6.36 -28.43
CA SER A 17 30.21 4.93 -28.22
C SER A 17 28.85 4.56 -28.82
N SER A 18 28.83 3.64 -29.79
CA SER A 18 27.59 3.19 -30.42
C SER A 18 26.68 2.60 -29.35
N THR A 19 25.61 3.33 -29.00
CA THR A 19 24.63 2.91 -28.00
C THR A 19 24.06 1.55 -28.41
N SER A 20 23.99 0.59 -27.47
CA SER A 20 23.48 -0.74 -27.82
C SER A 20 22.02 -0.64 -28.30
N PRO A 21 21.57 -1.49 -29.24
CA PRO A 21 20.18 -1.45 -29.71
C PRO A 21 19.15 -1.58 -28.58
N THR A 22 19.46 -2.38 -27.55
CA THR A 22 18.65 -2.49 -26.33
C THR A 22 18.56 -1.17 -25.57
N ALA A 23 19.69 -0.47 -25.38
CA ALA A 23 19.72 0.82 -24.69
C ALA A 23 18.99 1.92 -25.47
N ALA A 24 19.07 1.91 -26.81
CA ALA A 24 18.31 2.83 -27.66
C ALA A 24 16.80 2.57 -27.60
N ALA A 25 16.36 1.30 -27.68
CA ALA A 25 14.96 0.93 -27.56
C ALA A 25 14.36 1.24 -26.17
N LEU A 26 15.14 1.03 -25.10
CA LEU A 26 14.76 1.40 -23.73
C LEU A 26 14.64 2.92 -23.57
N ALA A 27 15.60 3.70 -24.09
CA ALA A 27 15.54 5.16 -24.05
C ALA A 27 14.34 5.73 -24.83
N SER A 28 14.02 5.14 -25.99
CA SER A 28 12.83 5.50 -26.79
C SER A 28 11.53 5.21 -26.03
N ALA A 29 11.42 4.05 -25.38
CA ALA A 29 10.25 3.73 -24.56
C ALA A 29 10.14 4.65 -23.33
N ASN A 30 11.26 5.02 -22.69
CA ASN A 30 11.24 5.92 -21.54
C ASN A 30 10.68 7.32 -21.89
N ALA A 31 10.86 7.81 -23.12
CA ALA A 31 10.23 9.06 -23.56
C ALA A 31 8.68 8.97 -23.58
N GLY A 32 8.11 7.79 -23.88
CA GLY A 32 6.67 7.55 -23.73
C GLY A 32 6.21 7.57 -22.26
N PHE A 33 7.04 7.05 -21.35
CA PHE A 33 6.79 7.15 -19.91
C PHE A 33 6.92 8.58 -19.38
N ASP A 34 7.84 9.41 -19.91
CA ASP A 34 7.95 10.82 -19.55
C ASP A 34 6.65 11.58 -19.86
N HIS A 35 6.03 11.34 -21.02
CA HIS A 35 4.71 11.89 -21.35
C HIS A 35 3.61 11.37 -20.40
N LEU A 36 3.59 10.06 -20.09
CA LEU A 36 2.62 9.47 -19.17
C LEU A 36 2.70 10.11 -17.78
N PHE A 37 3.91 10.26 -17.23
CA PHE A 37 4.14 10.88 -15.92
C PHE A 37 3.88 12.40 -15.92
N ALA A 38 3.91 13.06 -17.08
CA ALA A 38 3.49 14.44 -17.28
C ALA A 38 1.96 14.62 -17.49
N ASN A 39 1.15 13.57 -17.31
CA ASN A 39 -0.31 13.52 -17.51
C ASN A 39 -0.76 13.56 -19.00
N GLN A 40 0.12 13.23 -19.94
CA GLN A 40 -0.09 13.36 -21.38
C GLN A 40 -0.29 11.99 -22.05
N ILE A 41 -1.44 11.35 -21.79
CA ILE A 41 -1.71 9.97 -22.25
C ILE A 41 -1.69 9.81 -23.79
N GLY A 42 -2.16 10.81 -24.54
CA GLY A 42 -2.12 10.83 -26.00
C GLY A 42 -0.68 10.82 -26.56
N PRO A 43 0.15 11.83 -26.25
CA PRO A 43 1.57 11.82 -26.60
C PRO A 43 2.33 10.57 -26.12
N ALA A 44 2.01 10.04 -24.94
CA ALA A 44 2.60 8.79 -24.47
C ALA A 44 2.29 7.61 -25.41
N ARG A 45 1.02 7.46 -25.81
CA ARG A 45 0.61 6.43 -26.79
C ARG A 45 1.34 6.58 -28.12
N THR A 46 1.40 7.79 -28.68
CA THR A 46 2.13 8.05 -29.94
C THR A 46 3.63 7.75 -29.83
N ALA A 47 4.26 8.07 -28.70
CA ALA A 47 5.67 7.72 -28.46
C ALA A 47 5.89 6.20 -28.37
N PHE A 48 4.99 5.47 -27.70
CA PHE A 48 5.09 4.00 -27.66
C PHE A 48 4.69 3.33 -28.99
N GLU A 49 3.87 3.95 -29.84
CA GLU A 49 3.53 3.44 -31.19
C GLU A 49 4.68 3.55 -32.20
N ALA A 50 5.77 4.27 -31.86
CA ALA A 50 6.92 4.46 -32.74
C ALA A 50 7.73 3.17 -33.03
N ASP A 51 7.62 2.14 -32.19
CA ASP A 51 8.28 0.85 -32.37
C ASP A 51 7.46 -0.30 -31.74
N SER A 52 7.74 -1.53 -32.15
CA SER A 52 7.10 -2.77 -31.70
C SER A 52 7.98 -3.61 -30.75
N THR A 53 9.07 -3.03 -30.23
CA THR A 53 9.93 -3.72 -29.25
C THR A 53 9.17 -4.05 -27.95
N PRO A 54 9.61 -5.06 -27.17
CA PRO A 54 8.92 -5.45 -25.94
C PRO A 54 8.73 -4.31 -24.92
N PHE A 55 9.63 -3.32 -24.90
CA PHE A 55 9.53 -2.12 -24.06
C PHE A 55 8.35 -1.22 -24.47
N HIS A 56 8.19 -0.98 -25.76
CA HIS A 56 7.12 -0.12 -26.30
C HIS A 56 5.74 -0.80 -26.16
N LEU A 57 5.68 -2.12 -26.41
CA LEU A 57 4.49 -2.92 -26.16
C LEU A 57 4.10 -2.96 -24.67
N LEU A 58 5.07 -2.96 -23.75
CA LEU A 58 4.79 -2.82 -22.31
C LEU A 58 4.19 -1.44 -22.02
N GLY A 59 4.78 -0.37 -22.58
CA GLY A 59 4.28 1.01 -22.42
C GLY A 59 2.83 1.19 -22.89
N LEU A 60 2.49 0.72 -24.09
CA LEU A 60 1.09 0.69 -24.56
C LEU A 60 0.19 -0.14 -23.65
N GLY A 61 0.67 -1.29 -23.18
CA GLY A 61 -0.03 -2.13 -22.22
C GLY A 61 -0.29 -1.43 -20.89
N VAL A 62 0.66 -0.63 -20.39
CA VAL A 62 0.52 0.21 -19.20
C VAL A 62 -0.50 1.33 -19.42
N CYS A 63 -0.46 2.05 -20.55
CA CYS A 63 -1.45 3.09 -20.86
C CYS A 63 -2.87 2.52 -20.88
N ALA A 64 -3.09 1.42 -21.61
CA ALA A 64 -4.38 0.74 -21.67
C ALA A 64 -4.80 0.18 -20.30
N PHE A 65 -3.87 -0.38 -19.52
CA PHE A 65 -4.14 -0.85 -18.17
C PHE A 65 -4.54 0.28 -17.22
N LEU A 66 -3.88 1.45 -17.28
CA LEU A 66 -4.18 2.57 -16.38
C LEU A 66 -5.53 3.21 -16.70
N GLU A 67 -5.83 3.47 -17.98
CA GLU A 67 -7.17 3.93 -18.39
C GLU A 67 -8.25 2.94 -17.95
N ALA A 68 -8.04 1.64 -18.18
CA ALA A 68 -8.97 0.60 -17.78
C ALA A 68 -9.10 0.43 -16.26
N ALA A 69 -8.02 0.50 -15.49
CA ALA A 69 -8.03 0.31 -14.04
C ALA A 69 -8.57 1.52 -13.28
N LEU A 70 -8.33 2.74 -13.78
CA LEU A 70 -8.80 3.98 -13.15
C LEU A 70 -10.22 4.38 -13.62
N GLY A 71 -10.62 4.04 -14.86
CA GLY A 71 -11.96 4.31 -15.41
C GLY A 71 -12.95 3.14 -15.39
N MET A 72 -12.47 1.89 -15.30
CA MET A 72 -13.23 0.64 -15.54
C MET A 72 -13.94 0.57 -16.90
N GLU A 73 -13.28 1.10 -17.92
CA GLU A 73 -13.63 0.88 -19.32
C GLU A 73 -13.26 -0.56 -19.72
N SER A 74 -14.20 -1.49 -19.53
CA SER A 74 -13.99 -2.93 -19.77
C SER A 74 -13.55 -3.27 -21.20
N GLY A 75 -13.84 -2.40 -22.18
CA GLY A 75 -13.33 -2.50 -23.55
C GLY A 75 -11.80 -2.40 -23.65
N LEU A 76 -11.15 -1.65 -22.76
CA LEU A 76 -9.70 -1.46 -22.75
C LEU A 76 -8.94 -2.61 -22.05
N MET A 77 -9.61 -3.38 -21.18
CA MET A 77 -9.01 -4.55 -20.51
C MET A 77 -8.52 -5.61 -21.51
N GLY A 78 -9.28 -5.84 -22.59
CA GLY A 78 -8.89 -6.79 -23.64
C GLY A 78 -7.65 -6.35 -24.41
N GLU A 79 -7.54 -5.04 -24.68
CA GLU A 79 -6.39 -4.47 -25.38
C GLU A 79 -5.14 -4.44 -24.50
N ALA A 80 -5.28 -4.06 -23.21
CA ALA A 80 -4.21 -4.18 -22.23
C ALA A 80 -3.68 -5.62 -22.15
N ALA A 81 -4.57 -6.62 -22.03
CA ALA A 81 -4.16 -8.03 -22.00
C ALA A 81 -3.43 -8.47 -23.28
N ARG A 82 -3.89 -8.02 -24.45
CA ARG A 82 -3.25 -8.31 -25.76
C ARG A 82 -1.83 -7.73 -25.83
N LEU A 83 -1.67 -6.45 -25.53
CA LEU A 83 -0.38 -5.74 -25.58
C LEU A 83 0.63 -6.32 -24.58
N LEU A 84 0.19 -6.56 -23.34
CA LEU A 84 1.02 -7.16 -22.29
C LEU A 84 1.45 -8.58 -22.67
N THR A 85 0.58 -9.39 -23.27
CA THR A 85 0.93 -10.74 -23.77
C THR A 85 1.98 -10.69 -24.89
N LEU A 86 1.92 -9.71 -25.79
CA LEU A 86 2.93 -9.53 -26.84
C LEU A 86 4.29 -9.09 -26.27
N SER A 87 4.30 -8.17 -25.31
CA SER A 87 5.50 -7.78 -24.57
C SER A 87 6.11 -8.97 -23.82
N GLU A 88 5.28 -9.74 -23.11
CA GLU A 88 5.65 -10.94 -22.34
C GLU A 88 6.36 -11.98 -23.22
N ALA A 89 5.77 -12.29 -24.39
CA ALA A 89 6.33 -13.22 -25.37
C ALA A 89 7.64 -12.69 -26.00
N GLY A 90 7.68 -11.40 -26.35
CA GLY A 90 8.86 -10.74 -26.92
C GLY A 90 10.04 -10.71 -25.96
N ALA A 91 9.80 -10.35 -24.70
CA ALA A 91 10.81 -10.37 -23.63
C ALA A 91 11.35 -11.79 -23.38
N ARG A 92 10.47 -12.81 -23.33
CA ARG A 92 10.90 -14.22 -23.22
C ARG A 92 11.83 -14.63 -24.37
N LYS A 93 11.51 -14.22 -25.60
CA LYS A 93 12.36 -14.50 -26.78
C LYS A 93 13.72 -13.82 -26.67
N ALA A 94 13.75 -12.52 -26.35
CA ALA A 94 14.97 -11.75 -26.19
C ALA A 94 15.87 -12.30 -25.06
N ALA A 95 15.30 -12.71 -23.93
CA ALA A 95 16.03 -13.39 -22.85
C ALA A 95 16.70 -14.69 -23.31
N ALA A 96 16.04 -15.46 -24.18
CA ALA A 96 16.60 -16.70 -24.74
C ALA A 96 17.71 -16.41 -25.77
N ASP A 97 17.57 -15.36 -26.58
CA ASP A 97 18.59 -14.93 -27.54
C ASP A 97 19.84 -14.37 -26.85
N ALA A 98 19.69 -13.57 -25.79
CA ALA A 98 20.80 -13.09 -24.96
C ALA A 98 21.62 -14.25 -24.38
N LYS A 99 20.94 -15.24 -23.77
CA LYS A 99 21.59 -16.45 -23.22
C LYS A 99 22.32 -17.26 -24.30
N ARG A 100 21.71 -17.41 -25.49
CA ARG A 100 22.34 -18.07 -26.66
C ARG A 100 23.56 -17.34 -27.21
N ALA A 101 23.56 -16.00 -27.16
CA ALA A 101 24.70 -15.20 -27.57
C ALA A 101 25.86 -15.38 -26.59
N THR A 102 25.60 -15.28 -25.28
CA THR A 102 26.61 -15.47 -24.24
C THR A 102 27.23 -16.87 -24.26
N SER A 103 26.45 -17.94 -24.50
CA SER A 103 26.99 -19.31 -24.58
C SER A 103 27.90 -19.56 -25.78
N LYS A 104 27.91 -18.68 -26.79
CA LYS A 104 28.81 -18.76 -27.96
C LYS A 104 30.14 -18.04 -27.73
N VAL A 105 30.22 -17.11 -26.77
CA VAL A 105 31.46 -16.38 -26.44
C VAL A 105 32.29 -17.23 -25.46
N THR A 106 32.96 -18.24 -26.01
CA THR A 106 33.84 -19.15 -25.25
C THR A 106 35.25 -18.58 -25.08
N GLY A 107 35.40 -17.64 -24.14
CA GLY A 107 36.72 -17.18 -23.66
C GLY A 107 36.77 -15.72 -23.24
N GLY A 108 37.11 -15.48 -21.96
CA GLY A 108 37.75 -14.26 -21.45
C GLY A 108 37.02 -12.90 -21.55
N ASP A 109 36.60 -12.38 -20.39
CA ASP A 109 36.40 -10.93 -20.11
C ASP A 109 35.40 -10.15 -21.02
N GLY A 110 34.40 -10.83 -21.58
CA GLY A 110 33.24 -10.20 -22.26
C GLY A 110 32.02 -9.94 -21.37
N GLY A 111 32.14 -10.10 -20.04
CA GLY A 111 31.03 -10.02 -19.10
C GLY A 111 30.89 -8.63 -18.46
N GLY A 112 29.80 -7.92 -18.73
CA GLY A 112 29.40 -6.77 -17.92
C GLY A 112 29.04 -7.17 -16.48
N ARG A 113 28.79 -6.17 -15.62
CA ARG A 113 28.46 -6.35 -14.18
C ARG A 113 27.35 -7.36 -13.90
N PHE A 114 26.41 -7.49 -14.84
CA PHE A 114 25.29 -8.40 -14.77
C PHE A 114 25.29 -9.41 -15.92
N ALA A 115 24.75 -10.61 -15.67
CA ALA A 115 24.55 -11.62 -16.70
C ALA A 115 23.65 -11.09 -17.83
N ALA A 116 23.97 -11.41 -19.07
CA ALA A 116 23.19 -10.93 -20.22
C ALA A 116 21.73 -11.44 -20.17
N GLY A 117 20.79 -10.52 -20.39
CA GLY A 117 19.36 -10.81 -20.46
C GLY A 117 18.61 -10.76 -19.13
N LEU A 118 19.21 -10.23 -18.05
CA LEU A 118 18.45 -9.90 -16.84
C LEU A 118 17.40 -8.80 -17.10
N GLU A 119 17.71 -7.86 -17.99
CA GLU A 119 16.81 -6.79 -18.42
C GLU A 119 15.51 -7.34 -19.03
N TRP A 120 15.60 -8.44 -19.80
CA TRP A 120 14.44 -9.12 -20.39
C TRP A 120 13.69 -10.02 -19.40
N GLU A 121 14.36 -10.54 -18.37
CA GLU A 121 13.70 -11.30 -17.30
C GLU A 121 12.91 -10.39 -16.36
N ILE A 122 13.39 -9.16 -16.12
CA ILE A 122 12.66 -8.08 -15.44
C ILE A 122 11.43 -7.71 -16.26
N LEU A 123 11.62 -7.28 -17.51
CA LEU A 123 10.53 -6.85 -18.39
C LEU A 123 9.43 -7.91 -18.56
N ASN A 124 9.81 -9.19 -18.66
CA ASN A 124 8.86 -10.30 -18.68
C ASN A 124 8.12 -10.45 -17.33
N ALA A 125 8.78 -10.26 -16.19
CA ALA A 125 8.12 -10.28 -14.89
C ALA A 125 7.11 -9.13 -14.74
N ASP A 126 7.45 -7.91 -15.19
CA ASP A 126 6.54 -6.76 -15.16
C ASP A 126 5.30 -6.98 -16.03
N ALA A 127 5.50 -7.46 -17.26
CA ALA A 127 4.40 -7.83 -18.17
C ALA A 127 3.51 -8.93 -17.56
N VAL A 128 4.08 -9.93 -16.88
CA VAL A 128 3.31 -10.98 -16.17
C VAL A 128 2.52 -10.39 -14.99
N VAL A 129 3.10 -9.49 -14.19
CA VAL A 129 2.38 -8.83 -13.07
C VAL A 129 1.18 -8.05 -13.61
N LEU A 130 1.40 -7.17 -14.58
CA LEU A 130 0.34 -6.34 -15.15
C LEU A 130 -0.74 -7.19 -15.82
N LEU A 131 -0.37 -8.24 -16.57
CA LEU A 131 -1.32 -9.16 -17.18
C LEU A 131 -2.18 -9.88 -16.12
N GLY A 132 -1.56 -10.32 -15.03
CA GLY A 132 -2.25 -10.87 -13.87
C GLY A 132 -3.26 -9.89 -13.26
N LEU A 133 -2.86 -8.62 -13.07
CA LEU A 133 -3.75 -7.58 -12.56
C LEU A 133 -4.92 -7.29 -13.52
N THR A 134 -4.66 -7.17 -14.83
CA THR A 134 -5.71 -7.05 -15.86
C THR A 134 -6.70 -8.21 -15.81
N HIS A 135 -6.22 -9.44 -15.60
CA HIS A 135 -7.10 -10.60 -15.43
C HIS A 135 -7.93 -10.55 -14.15
N ALA A 136 -7.41 -10.04 -13.03
CA ALA A 136 -8.22 -9.82 -11.82
C ALA A 136 -9.27 -8.71 -12.03
N LEU A 137 -8.92 -7.64 -12.75
CA LEU A 137 -9.85 -6.56 -13.11
C LEU A 137 -10.90 -6.99 -14.15
N SER A 138 -10.73 -8.13 -14.82
CA SER A 138 -11.79 -8.76 -15.65
C SER A 138 -12.93 -9.38 -14.83
N GLU A 139 -12.80 -9.40 -13.49
CA GLU A 139 -13.77 -9.91 -12.51
C GLU A 139 -14.18 -11.38 -12.66
N SER A 140 -13.56 -12.12 -13.59
CA SER A 140 -13.87 -13.52 -13.85
C SER A 140 -13.19 -14.44 -12.82
N TYR A 141 -13.87 -15.52 -12.42
CA TYR A 141 -13.31 -16.54 -11.53
C TYR A 141 -11.99 -17.13 -12.09
N MET A 142 -11.92 -17.31 -13.41
CA MET A 142 -10.69 -17.71 -14.10
C MET A 142 -9.61 -16.62 -14.04
N GLY A 143 -9.99 -15.35 -14.21
CA GLY A 143 -9.11 -14.19 -14.13
C GLY A 143 -8.43 -14.05 -12.76
N TYR A 144 -9.15 -14.30 -11.66
CA TYR A 144 -8.55 -14.33 -10.32
C TYR A 144 -7.52 -15.47 -10.17
N PHE A 145 -7.76 -16.66 -10.72
CA PHE A 145 -6.76 -17.73 -10.75
C PHE A 145 -5.55 -17.40 -11.62
N GLN A 146 -5.76 -16.80 -12.80
CA GLN A 146 -4.71 -16.34 -13.68
C GLN A 146 -3.83 -15.28 -12.99
N CYS A 147 -4.44 -14.34 -12.26
CA CYS A 147 -3.74 -13.38 -11.41
C CYS A 147 -2.88 -14.07 -10.34
N MET A 148 -3.46 -14.98 -9.55
CA MET A 148 -2.72 -15.72 -8.51
C MET A 148 -1.53 -16.52 -9.07
N TYR A 149 -1.69 -17.15 -10.24
CA TYR A 149 -0.61 -17.84 -10.93
C TYR A 149 0.48 -16.88 -11.41
N ALA A 150 0.09 -15.78 -12.06
CA ALA A 150 0.99 -14.76 -12.58
C ALA A 150 1.82 -14.10 -11.45
N LEU A 151 1.18 -13.71 -10.35
CA LEU A 151 1.85 -13.11 -9.19
C LEU A 151 2.85 -14.08 -8.54
N ASN A 152 2.52 -15.37 -8.42
CA ASN A 152 3.45 -16.39 -7.94
C ASN A 152 4.67 -16.53 -8.88
N ALA A 153 4.43 -16.61 -10.19
CA ALA A 153 5.49 -16.72 -11.20
C ALA A 153 6.44 -15.51 -11.20
N ALA A 154 5.87 -14.29 -11.15
CA ALA A 154 6.63 -13.05 -11.07
C ALA A 154 7.41 -12.90 -9.77
N HIS A 155 6.81 -13.21 -8.60
CA HIS A 155 7.53 -13.25 -7.33
C HIS A 155 8.74 -14.21 -7.37
N GLY A 156 8.55 -15.39 -7.97
CA GLY A 156 9.63 -16.37 -8.16
C GLY A 156 10.75 -15.87 -9.07
N LYS A 157 10.45 -15.01 -10.06
CA LYS A 157 11.44 -14.32 -10.90
C LYS A 157 12.18 -13.24 -10.11
N PHE A 158 11.48 -12.31 -9.47
CA PHE A 158 12.11 -11.24 -8.67
C PHE A 158 12.95 -11.78 -7.51
N THR A 159 12.55 -12.89 -6.89
CA THR A 159 13.38 -13.57 -5.87
C THR A 159 14.71 -14.10 -6.43
N LYS A 160 14.74 -14.54 -7.71
CA LYS A 160 15.97 -14.99 -8.38
C LYS A 160 16.82 -13.80 -8.83
N LEU A 161 16.20 -12.79 -9.43
CA LEU A 161 16.84 -11.53 -9.82
C LEU A 161 17.50 -10.86 -8.62
N TRP A 162 16.79 -10.76 -7.48
CA TRP A 162 17.32 -10.22 -6.23
C TRP A 162 18.60 -10.92 -5.76
N LYS A 163 18.66 -12.25 -5.84
CA LYS A 163 19.87 -13.02 -5.48
C LYS A 163 21.02 -12.80 -6.46
N ALA A 164 20.73 -12.48 -7.72
CA ALA A 164 21.75 -12.21 -8.75
C ALA A 164 22.30 -10.77 -8.66
N VAL A 165 21.43 -9.78 -8.42
CA VAL A 165 21.79 -8.35 -8.40
C VAL A 165 22.24 -7.89 -7.00
N PHE A 166 21.62 -8.43 -5.94
CA PHE A 166 21.89 -8.06 -4.53
C PHE A 166 22.30 -9.29 -3.67
N PRO A 167 23.36 -10.05 -4.04
CA PRO A 167 23.74 -11.29 -3.35
C PRO A 167 24.14 -11.10 -1.87
N ARG A 168 24.49 -9.89 -1.45
CA ARG A 168 24.78 -9.50 -0.05
C ARG A 168 23.77 -8.49 0.52
N GLY A 169 22.60 -8.36 -0.11
CA GLY A 169 21.59 -7.36 0.26
C GLY A 169 22.01 -5.92 -0.04
N LEU A 170 21.46 -4.97 0.72
CA LEU A 170 21.54 -3.52 0.46
C LEU A 170 22.55 -2.79 1.36
N GLU A 171 23.67 -3.41 1.72
CA GLU A 171 24.60 -2.81 2.70
C GLU A 171 25.51 -1.74 2.10
N GLY A 172 25.83 -1.85 0.80
CA GLY A 172 26.54 -0.82 0.04
C GLY A 172 25.66 0.31 -0.53
N TYR A 173 24.35 0.33 -0.21
CA TYR A 173 23.41 1.33 -0.73
C TYR A 173 22.98 2.30 0.38
N ALA A 174 23.21 3.59 0.15
CA ALA A 174 22.71 4.68 1.00
C ALA A 174 21.18 4.76 0.88
N THR A 175 20.47 4.02 1.73
CA THR A 175 19.01 4.03 1.83
C THR A 175 18.56 4.73 3.12
N PRO A 176 17.42 5.43 3.14
CA PRO A 176 16.80 5.87 4.39
C PRO A 176 16.75 4.71 5.40
N ALA A 177 17.39 4.92 6.55
CA ALA A 177 17.47 3.90 7.57
C ALA A 177 16.08 3.69 8.20
N VAL A 178 15.33 2.74 7.66
CA VAL A 178 14.22 2.09 8.36
C VAL A 178 14.86 1.33 9.51
N SER A 179 14.64 1.82 10.73
CA SER A 179 15.37 1.55 11.97
C SER A 179 16.06 0.18 12.06
N ARG A 180 17.34 0.11 11.65
CA ARG A 180 18.28 -0.91 12.12
C ARG A 180 18.90 -0.40 13.41
N SER A 181 18.77 -1.18 14.49
CA SER A 181 19.42 -0.89 15.77
C SER A 181 20.95 -0.82 15.63
N ALA A 182 21.58 0.17 16.26
CA ALA A 182 23.04 0.38 16.30
C ALA A 182 23.79 -0.64 17.20
N SER A 183 23.37 -1.90 17.13
CA SER A 183 23.88 -3.01 17.96
C SER A 183 24.87 -3.91 17.21
N VAL A 184 24.87 -3.91 15.87
CA VAL A 184 25.73 -4.80 15.05
C VAL A 184 27.13 -4.22 14.87
N GLU A 185 27.28 -2.90 14.75
CA GLU A 185 28.58 -2.25 14.51
C GLU A 185 29.55 -2.33 15.70
N ARG A 186 29.04 -2.39 16.95
CA ARG A 186 29.88 -2.46 18.15
C ARG A 186 30.44 -3.85 18.49
N LEU A 187 30.11 -4.89 17.70
CA LEU A 187 30.64 -6.25 17.86
C LEU A 187 31.72 -6.62 16.82
N ALA A 188 31.95 -5.79 15.80
CA ALA A 188 33.05 -5.98 14.84
C ALA A 188 34.37 -5.32 15.29
N GLY A 189 34.33 -4.49 16.33
CA GLY A 189 35.43 -3.65 16.80
C GLY A 189 35.98 -4.03 18.17
N GLY A 190 36.51 -5.25 18.33
CA GLY A 190 37.43 -5.59 19.42
C GLY A 190 37.03 -6.75 20.33
N VAL A 191 37.62 -7.92 20.08
CA VAL A 191 38.30 -8.74 21.11
C VAL A 191 39.52 -9.38 20.43
N GLN A 192 40.72 -9.02 20.88
CA GLN A 192 41.91 -9.85 20.63
C GLN A 192 41.98 -10.93 21.70
N GLY A 193 42.19 -12.18 21.27
CA GLY A 193 42.77 -13.26 22.07
C GLY A 193 42.01 -13.69 23.34
N LEU A 194 41.46 -14.90 23.32
CA LEU A 194 41.99 -16.03 24.10
C LEU A 194 41.26 -17.33 23.74
N SER A 195 42.03 -18.41 23.65
CA SER A 195 41.58 -19.77 23.37
C SER A 195 41.39 -20.56 24.65
N VAL A 196 40.30 -21.34 24.77
CA VAL A 196 40.29 -22.58 25.56
C VAL A 196 39.23 -23.55 25.04
N ASP A 197 39.52 -24.83 25.23
CA ASP A 197 38.82 -25.97 24.65
C ASP A 197 37.60 -26.47 25.45
N SER A 198 36.81 -27.29 24.73
CA SER A 198 36.30 -28.59 25.21
C SER A 198 35.01 -28.72 26.04
N LEU A 199 34.25 -29.72 25.57
CA LEU A 199 33.41 -30.69 26.28
C LEU A 199 31.91 -30.42 26.57
N SER A 200 31.19 -31.54 26.45
CA SER A 200 29.75 -31.72 26.38
C SER A 200 29.13 -32.25 27.68
N VAL A 201 27.88 -31.88 28.00
CA VAL A 201 26.93 -32.76 28.74
C VAL A 201 25.48 -32.60 28.23
N ALA A 202 25.02 -33.67 27.61
CA ALA A 202 23.71 -34.35 27.63
C ALA A 202 22.43 -33.74 28.32
N SER A 203 21.29 -33.92 27.63
CA SER A 203 20.06 -34.65 28.09
C SER A 203 19.17 -34.09 29.24
N SER A 204 17.83 -34.27 29.25
CA SER A 204 16.85 -34.90 28.33
C SER A 204 15.38 -34.61 28.78
N ARG A 205 14.40 -35.15 28.02
CA ARG A 205 12.97 -35.42 28.34
C ARG A 205 11.99 -34.24 28.21
N ASN A 206 10.71 -34.45 27.90
CA ASN A 206 9.92 -35.44 27.13
C ASN A 206 8.46 -35.27 27.58
N ALA A 207 7.52 -35.08 26.65
CA ALA A 207 6.17 -35.67 26.63
C ALA A 207 5.48 -35.12 25.35
N SER A 208 5.38 -35.86 24.24
CA SER A 208 4.54 -37.05 24.03
C SER A 208 3.04 -36.75 23.98
N SER A 209 2.46 -36.80 22.79
CA SER A 209 1.12 -37.38 22.62
C SER A 209 1.04 -38.03 21.24
N ALA A 210 0.54 -39.27 21.19
CA ALA A 210 0.50 -40.09 19.99
C ALA A 210 -0.93 -40.38 19.56
N THR A 211 -1.06 -40.61 18.25
CA THR A 211 -2.23 -41.07 17.50
C THR A 211 -3.12 -42.12 18.18
N LEU A 212 -4.43 -42.06 17.88
CA LEU A 212 -5.25 -43.26 17.80
C LEU A 212 -6.28 -43.14 16.65
N SER A 213 -6.42 -44.21 15.87
CA SER A 213 -7.29 -44.29 14.70
C SER A 213 -8.45 -45.25 14.98
N THR A 214 -9.66 -44.94 14.50
CA THR A 214 -10.66 -45.99 14.18
C THR A 214 -11.65 -45.52 13.11
N SER A 215 -12.15 -46.49 12.33
CA SER A 215 -12.94 -46.31 11.11
C SER A 215 -14.44 -46.54 11.33
N ALA A 216 -15.29 -45.98 10.46
CA ALA A 216 -16.59 -46.57 10.10
C ALA A 216 -17.07 -46.05 8.73
N SER A 217 -17.93 -46.81 8.05
CA SER A 217 -18.25 -46.70 6.61
C SER A 217 -19.75 -46.42 6.39
N THR A 218 -20.16 -45.94 5.20
CA THR A 218 -21.10 -46.62 4.25
C THR A 218 -21.64 -45.70 3.12
N SER A 219 -21.68 -46.24 1.89
CA SER A 219 -22.74 -46.11 0.83
C SER A 219 -23.06 -44.71 0.22
N SER A 220 -23.51 -44.49 -1.03
CA SER A 220 -23.71 -45.27 -2.30
C SER A 220 -24.42 -44.33 -3.31
N SER A 221 -24.49 -44.47 -4.65
CA SER A 221 -23.77 -45.19 -5.72
C SER A 221 -24.53 -44.93 -7.05
N LEU A 222 -23.91 -44.96 -8.26
CA LEU A 222 -24.48 -45.50 -9.54
C LEU A 222 -23.59 -45.21 -10.77
N ALA A 223 -23.74 -46.03 -11.83
CA ALA A 223 -23.04 -46.00 -13.14
C ALA A 223 -24.12 -46.03 -14.28
N PRO A 224 -23.87 -46.24 -15.62
CA PRO A 224 -22.74 -46.91 -16.29
C PRO A 224 -22.21 -46.31 -17.63
N SER A 225 -21.25 -47.06 -18.21
CA SER A 225 -20.42 -46.91 -19.44
C SER A 225 -21.18 -47.19 -20.78
N PRO A 226 -20.58 -47.53 -21.97
CA PRO A 226 -19.19 -47.90 -22.38
C PRO A 226 -18.52 -46.83 -23.29
N ALA A 227 -17.39 -47.00 -24.02
CA ALA A 227 -16.45 -48.10 -24.33
C ALA A 227 -15.03 -47.50 -24.64
N SER A 228 -13.93 -48.14 -25.06
CA SER A 228 -13.53 -49.55 -25.36
C SER A 228 -11.98 -49.70 -25.42
N SER A 229 -11.48 -50.94 -25.52
CA SER A 229 -10.19 -51.48 -26.05
C SER A 229 -9.12 -50.52 -26.64
N SER A 230 -7.79 -50.71 -26.50
CA SER A 230 -6.92 -51.79 -25.94
C SER A 230 -5.43 -51.40 -26.16
N SER A 231 -4.34 -51.95 -25.58
CA SER A 231 -4.07 -53.04 -24.61
C SER A 231 -2.70 -52.79 -23.90
N SER A 232 -1.93 -53.83 -23.53
CA SER A 232 -0.55 -53.80 -23.00
C SER A 232 0.22 -55.07 -23.47
N PRO A 233 1.54 -55.26 -23.22
CA PRO A 233 2.07 -55.56 -21.88
C PRO A 233 3.47 -54.97 -21.53
N ALA A 234 3.83 -55.03 -20.23
CA ALA A 234 5.19 -54.86 -19.70
C ALA A 234 5.88 -56.24 -19.50
N PRO A 235 7.15 -56.37 -19.03
CA PRO A 235 7.43 -56.21 -17.59
C PRO A 235 8.86 -55.78 -17.12
N SER A 236 8.92 -55.37 -15.84
CA SER A 236 9.95 -55.62 -14.81
C SER A 236 11.46 -55.24 -14.94
N ILE A 237 11.86 -54.29 -14.09
CA ILE A 237 12.92 -54.35 -13.04
C ILE A 237 14.33 -54.87 -13.40
N SER A 238 15.35 -54.01 -13.22
CA SER A 238 16.56 -54.39 -12.47
C SER A 238 17.24 -53.18 -11.80
N VAL A 239 17.89 -53.42 -10.66
CA VAL A 239 18.72 -52.45 -9.94
C VAL A 239 20.16 -52.96 -9.95
N SER A 240 21.14 -52.17 -10.38
CA SER A 240 22.54 -52.45 -10.02
C SER A 240 23.47 -51.23 -9.95
N LYS A 241 24.30 -51.33 -8.90
CA LYS A 241 25.53 -50.64 -8.47
C LYS A 241 26.32 -49.78 -9.48
N SER A 242 26.84 -48.68 -8.94
CA SER A 242 28.06 -47.97 -9.38
C SER A 242 29.29 -48.89 -9.49
N ILE A 243 30.20 -48.62 -10.44
CA ILE A 243 31.68 -48.71 -10.32
C ILE A 243 32.37 -48.05 -11.55
N PHE A 244 33.33 -47.15 -11.26
CA PHE A 244 34.49 -46.60 -12.00
C PHE A 244 34.76 -46.86 -13.51
N GLY A 245 35.26 -45.81 -14.20
CA GLY A 245 36.08 -45.91 -15.43
C GLY A 245 35.96 -44.74 -16.44
N ARG A 246 36.39 -43.51 -16.12
CA ARG A 246 37.71 -42.91 -16.48
C ARG A 246 38.04 -42.77 -17.98
N TRP A 247 37.71 -41.61 -18.56
CA TRP A 247 38.54 -40.75 -19.44
C TRP A 247 37.87 -39.35 -19.43
N GLY A 248 38.56 -38.21 -19.40
CA GLY A 248 40.00 -38.02 -19.44
C GLY A 248 40.41 -36.70 -20.12
N ASN A 249 39.77 -35.56 -19.78
CA ASN A 249 40.17 -34.24 -20.31
C ASN A 249 40.66 -33.34 -19.17
N ALA A 250 41.95 -32.98 -19.21
CA ALA A 250 42.56 -32.06 -18.27
C ALA A 250 42.30 -30.61 -18.71
N SER A 251 41.26 -29.98 -18.17
CA SER A 251 41.23 -28.52 -18.10
C SER A 251 42.22 -28.08 -17.02
N SER A 252 43.24 -27.32 -17.40
CA SER A 252 44.23 -26.75 -16.48
C SER A 252 43.54 -25.82 -15.49
N VAL A 253 43.38 -26.27 -14.24
CA VAL A 253 42.99 -25.41 -13.12
C VAL A 253 44.20 -24.53 -12.81
N SER A 254 44.18 -23.29 -13.30
CA SER A 254 45.13 -22.27 -12.88
C SER A 254 44.92 -22.00 -11.39
N VAL A 255 45.94 -22.31 -10.59
CA VAL A 255 46.00 -21.88 -9.20
C VAL A 255 46.23 -20.36 -9.22
N LEU A 256 45.14 -19.60 -9.17
CA LEU A 256 45.17 -18.14 -9.00
C LEU A 256 46.07 -17.80 -7.82
N SER A 257 47.02 -16.88 -8.01
CA SER A 257 47.88 -16.47 -6.91
C SER A 257 47.06 -15.74 -5.85
N LYS A 258 47.59 -15.66 -4.63
CA LYS A 258 46.92 -14.90 -3.55
C LYS A 258 46.65 -13.44 -3.97
N ALA A 259 47.57 -12.84 -4.73
CA ALA A 259 47.43 -11.49 -5.26
C ALA A 259 46.37 -11.39 -6.36
N ASP A 260 46.21 -12.42 -7.21
CA ASP A 260 45.13 -12.46 -8.21
C ASP A 260 43.76 -12.60 -7.55
N LYS A 261 43.68 -13.38 -6.46
CA LYS A 261 42.46 -13.49 -5.65
C LYS A 261 42.13 -12.18 -4.95
N GLU A 262 43.11 -11.53 -4.30
CA GLU A 262 42.91 -10.22 -3.66
C GLU A 262 42.52 -9.13 -4.69
N ARG A 263 43.07 -9.16 -5.91
CA ARG A 263 42.64 -8.28 -7.02
C ARG A 263 41.24 -8.62 -7.54
N ALA A 264 40.89 -9.89 -7.65
CA ALA A 264 39.55 -10.32 -8.06
C ALA A 264 38.50 -9.93 -7.01
N ASP A 265 38.77 -10.15 -5.72
CA ASP A 265 37.91 -9.75 -4.60
C ASP A 265 37.76 -8.20 -4.54
N ALA A 266 38.81 -7.45 -4.88
CA ALA A 266 38.76 -5.99 -5.00
C ALA A 266 37.99 -5.49 -6.23
N ARG A 267 38.13 -6.13 -7.40
CA ARG A 267 37.33 -5.83 -8.61
C ARG A 267 35.86 -6.17 -8.37
N ASP A 268 35.56 -7.32 -7.80
CA ASP A 268 34.19 -7.72 -7.39
C ASP A 268 33.61 -6.75 -6.35
N LYS A 269 34.41 -6.25 -5.40
CA LYS A 269 33.97 -5.19 -4.48
C LYS A 269 33.64 -3.89 -5.22
N TYR A 270 34.53 -3.42 -6.10
CA TYR A 270 34.35 -2.19 -6.88
C TYR A 270 33.12 -2.26 -7.80
N GLU A 271 32.97 -3.33 -8.59
CA GLU A 271 31.81 -3.54 -9.48
C GLU A 271 30.50 -3.63 -8.69
N ARG A 272 30.53 -4.14 -7.45
CA ARG A 272 29.34 -4.17 -6.58
C ARG A 272 28.99 -2.79 -5.99
N GLU A 273 29.98 -1.98 -5.64
CA GLU A 273 29.80 -0.70 -4.94
C GLU A 273 29.66 0.51 -5.89
N ARG A 274 30.08 0.41 -7.16
CA ARG A 274 29.90 1.50 -8.14
C ARG A 274 28.43 1.74 -8.50
N ALA A 275 28.12 2.97 -8.91
CA ALA A 275 26.83 3.31 -9.51
C ALA A 275 26.58 2.49 -10.80
N PRO A 276 25.31 2.22 -11.17
CA PRO A 276 24.98 1.62 -12.46
C PRO A 276 25.46 2.50 -13.62
N GLU A 277 25.96 1.87 -14.69
CA GLU A 277 26.45 2.57 -15.88
C GLU A 277 25.50 2.38 -17.07
N GLY A 278 24.90 3.49 -17.51
CA GLY A 278 23.95 3.52 -18.62
C GLY A 278 22.56 2.95 -18.27
N PRO A 279 21.59 3.10 -19.18
CA PRO A 279 20.18 2.86 -18.89
C PRO A 279 19.86 1.39 -18.61
N VAL A 280 20.64 0.45 -19.16
CA VAL A 280 20.39 -0.99 -18.98
C VAL A 280 20.84 -1.49 -17.60
N GLU A 281 22.01 -1.07 -17.09
CA GLU A 281 22.38 -1.41 -15.71
C GLU A 281 21.47 -0.71 -14.70
N GLU A 282 21.05 0.53 -14.98
CA GLU A 282 20.11 1.27 -14.15
C GLU A 282 18.76 0.55 -14.06
N MET A 283 18.18 0.13 -15.19
CA MET A 283 16.98 -0.71 -15.24
C MET A 283 17.15 -2.04 -14.48
N ILE A 284 18.31 -2.71 -14.61
CA ILE A 284 18.56 -3.97 -13.91
C ILE A 284 18.53 -3.80 -12.38
N VAL A 285 19.18 -2.75 -11.87
CA VAL A 285 19.23 -2.45 -10.43
C VAL A 285 17.87 -1.93 -9.94
N ALA A 286 17.28 -0.95 -10.62
CA ALA A 286 16.02 -0.33 -10.23
C ALA A 286 14.84 -1.31 -10.33
N GLY A 287 14.68 -2.02 -11.45
CA GLY A 287 13.60 -2.99 -11.66
C GLY A 287 13.69 -4.20 -10.72
N THR A 288 14.89 -4.71 -10.46
CA THR A 288 15.07 -5.80 -9.48
C THR A 288 14.72 -5.36 -8.06
N ALA A 289 15.14 -4.16 -7.66
CA ALA A 289 14.85 -3.63 -6.33
C ALA A 289 13.36 -3.26 -6.17
N PHE A 290 12.74 -2.71 -7.22
CA PHE A 290 11.31 -2.43 -7.29
C PHE A 290 10.48 -3.69 -7.12
N GLY A 291 10.66 -4.70 -7.99
CA GLY A 291 9.84 -5.90 -7.96
C GLY A 291 9.99 -6.70 -6.66
N PHE A 292 11.21 -6.85 -6.16
CA PHE A 292 11.43 -7.49 -4.85
C PHE A 292 10.77 -6.69 -3.72
N GLY A 293 10.94 -5.37 -3.70
CA GLY A 293 10.37 -4.49 -2.68
C GLY A 293 8.84 -4.49 -2.70
N LEU A 294 8.23 -4.37 -3.89
CA LEU A 294 6.78 -4.37 -4.08
C LEU A 294 6.15 -5.67 -3.57
N PHE A 295 6.68 -6.85 -3.94
CA PHE A 295 6.13 -8.12 -3.47
C PHE A 295 6.26 -8.30 -1.96
N ASN A 296 7.42 -7.97 -1.37
CA ASN A 296 7.61 -8.07 0.08
C ASN A 296 6.69 -7.09 0.84
N LEU A 297 6.49 -5.88 0.32
CA LEU A 297 5.58 -4.89 0.90
C LEU A 297 4.12 -5.39 0.84
N VAL A 298 3.64 -5.81 -0.34
CA VAL A 298 2.28 -6.33 -0.53
C VAL A 298 2.02 -7.53 0.38
N PHE A 299 2.94 -8.51 0.46
CA PHE A 299 2.79 -9.65 1.36
C PHE A 299 2.76 -9.25 2.84
N SER A 300 3.51 -8.22 3.23
CA SER A 300 3.47 -7.68 4.60
C SER A 300 2.17 -6.94 4.94
N LEU A 301 1.36 -6.56 3.95
CA LEU A 301 0.07 -5.88 4.11
C LEU A 301 -1.13 -6.82 4.05
N LEU A 302 -0.93 -8.11 3.70
CA LEU A 302 -1.99 -9.10 3.70
C LEU A 302 -2.54 -9.34 5.13
N PRO A 303 -3.83 -9.69 5.31
CA PRO A 303 -4.36 -10.08 6.61
C PRO A 303 -3.61 -11.28 7.20
N LYS A 304 -3.39 -11.31 8.53
CA LYS A 304 -2.57 -12.35 9.21
C LYS A 304 -2.92 -13.79 8.81
N LYS A 305 -4.20 -14.12 8.65
CA LYS A 305 -4.65 -15.45 8.20
C LYS A 305 -4.11 -15.82 6.81
N VAL A 306 -4.07 -14.85 5.90
CA VAL A 306 -3.51 -15.01 4.54
C VAL A 306 -1.98 -15.04 4.59
N GLN A 307 -1.34 -14.20 5.43
CA GLN A 307 0.11 -14.26 5.67
C GLN A 307 0.58 -15.64 6.12
N SER A 308 -0.13 -16.29 7.04
CA SER A 308 0.18 -17.67 7.46
C SER A 308 0.05 -18.69 6.33
N LEU A 309 -0.95 -18.53 5.45
CA LEU A 309 -1.16 -19.44 4.31
C LEU A 309 -0.06 -19.29 3.25
N VAL A 310 0.34 -18.06 2.92
CA VAL A 310 1.48 -17.84 2.01
C VAL A 310 2.80 -18.23 2.68
N GLY A 311 2.94 -18.04 3.99
CA GLY A 311 4.08 -18.55 4.77
C GLY A 311 4.26 -20.06 4.64
N LEU A 312 3.17 -20.83 4.66
CA LEU A 312 3.20 -22.29 4.44
C LEU A 312 3.65 -22.68 3.02
N LEU A 313 3.36 -21.84 2.02
CA LEU A 313 3.85 -21.98 0.64
C LEU A 313 5.31 -21.49 0.46
N GLY A 314 5.98 -21.09 1.56
CA GLY A 314 7.38 -20.65 1.57
C GLY A 314 7.59 -19.15 1.32
N PHE A 315 6.53 -18.36 1.19
CA PHE A 315 6.64 -16.91 1.05
C PHE A 315 7.02 -16.26 2.39
N LYS A 316 8.24 -15.75 2.49
CA LYS A 316 8.70 -14.90 3.60
C LYS A 316 8.69 -13.44 3.13
N HIS A 317 8.35 -12.53 4.04
CA HIS A 317 8.37 -11.09 3.78
C HIS A 317 9.13 -10.35 4.89
N ASP A 318 9.79 -9.25 4.53
CA ASP A 318 10.38 -8.29 5.46
C ASP A 318 10.02 -6.89 4.97
N ARG A 319 9.17 -6.17 5.72
CA ARG A 319 8.71 -4.83 5.34
C ARG A 319 9.83 -3.79 5.41
N ALA A 320 10.75 -3.89 6.37
CA ALA A 320 11.86 -2.96 6.49
C ALA A 320 12.83 -3.10 5.31
N LEU A 321 13.12 -4.34 4.90
CA LEU A 321 13.88 -4.61 3.68
C LEU A 321 13.12 -4.18 2.42
N ALA A 322 11.80 -4.39 2.36
CA ALA A 322 10.95 -3.98 1.24
C ALA A 322 11.00 -2.46 0.99
N LEU A 323 10.81 -1.66 2.03
CA LEU A 323 10.85 -0.20 1.96
C LEU A 323 12.25 0.29 1.58
N ARG A 324 13.31 -0.35 2.08
CA ARG A 324 14.69 -0.04 1.65
C ARG A 324 14.95 -0.39 0.18
N ALA A 325 14.44 -1.53 -0.32
CA ALA A 325 14.57 -1.91 -1.72
C ALA A 325 13.83 -0.93 -2.65
N LEU A 326 12.62 -0.54 -2.29
CA LEU A 326 11.89 0.52 -3.00
C LEU A 326 12.64 1.85 -2.96
N ALA A 327 13.27 2.22 -1.84
CA ALA A 327 14.07 3.44 -1.74
C ALA A 327 15.34 3.41 -2.62
N VAL A 328 16.00 2.25 -2.75
CA VAL A 328 17.10 2.06 -3.73
C VAL A 328 16.59 2.28 -5.15
N SER A 329 15.46 1.64 -5.52
CA SER A 329 14.88 1.79 -6.85
C SER A 329 14.51 3.24 -7.16
N ALA A 330 13.89 3.94 -6.20
CA ALA A 330 13.51 5.34 -6.32
C ALA A 330 14.70 6.34 -6.28
N GLY A 331 15.93 5.88 -6.00
CA GLY A 331 17.12 6.74 -5.90
C GLY A 331 17.13 7.68 -4.69
N VAL A 332 16.47 7.29 -3.60
CA VAL A 332 16.36 8.08 -2.36
C VAL A 332 17.53 7.76 -1.44
N THR A 333 18.28 8.77 -1.01
CA THR A 333 19.49 8.60 -0.17
C THR A 333 19.38 9.27 1.20
N THR A 334 20.23 8.85 2.15
CA THR A 334 20.31 9.39 3.52
C THR A 334 21.09 10.70 3.64
N GLU A 335 22.09 10.90 2.81
CA GLU A 335 23.06 11.98 2.95
C GLU A 335 22.69 13.16 2.04
N GLY A 336 22.75 14.38 2.58
CA GLY A 336 22.42 15.61 1.85
C GLY A 336 20.93 15.85 1.54
N GLY A 337 20.04 14.87 1.76
CA GLY A 337 18.60 15.03 1.57
C GLY A 337 18.12 15.08 0.11
N GLY A 338 19.01 14.81 -0.84
CA GLY A 338 18.66 14.66 -2.25
C GLY A 338 18.14 13.25 -2.55
N ALA A 339 16.92 13.18 -3.10
CA ALA A 339 16.59 12.07 -3.98
C ALA A 339 17.16 12.40 -5.37
N ARG A 340 17.85 11.44 -6.00
CA ARG A 340 18.10 11.48 -7.44
C ARG A 340 17.06 10.56 -8.05
N ALA A 341 15.92 11.10 -8.48
CA ALA A 341 14.90 10.30 -9.17
C ALA A 341 15.57 9.46 -10.27
N GLY A 342 15.47 8.14 -10.14
CA GLY A 342 15.98 7.20 -11.14
C GLY A 342 15.48 7.60 -12.52
N THR A 343 16.37 7.66 -13.50
CA THR A 343 15.99 7.97 -14.89
C THR A 343 15.14 6.83 -15.47
N ASP A 344 15.36 5.61 -14.97
CA ASP A 344 14.53 4.44 -15.24
C ASP A 344 13.12 4.51 -14.62
N VAL A 345 12.16 3.98 -15.37
CA VAL A 345 10.72 3.98 -15.05
C VAL A 345 10.38 3.31 -13.71
N HIS A 346 11.13 2.28 -13.30
CA HIS A 346 10.87 1.58 -12.03
C HIS A 346 11.16 2.46 -10.83
N GLY A 347 12.07 3.44 -10.94
CA GLY A 347 12.33 4.39 -9.85
C GLY A 347 11.14 5.32 -9.60
N VAL A 348 10.47 5.75 -10.67
CA VAL A 348 9.25 6.58 -10.60
C VAL A 348 8.09 5.77 -9.99
N PHE A 349 7.90 4.51 -10.41
CA PHE A 349 6.90 3.62 -9.80
C PHE A 349 7.24 3.23 -8.36
N ALA A 350 8.51 3.02 -8.00
CA ALA A 350 8.93 2.78 -6.63
C ALA A 350 8.62 3.99 -5.73
N GLY A 351 8.80 5.20 -6.24
CA GLY A 351 8.31 6.43 -5.65
C GLY A 351 6.80 6.37 -5.37
N LEU A 352 5.98 6.08 -6.39
CA LEU A 352 4.52 5.93 -6.24
C LEU A 352 4.12 4.89 -5.18
N VAL A 353 4.82 3.76 -5.10
CA VAL A 353 4.56 2.71 -4.08
C VAL A 353 4.88 3.22 -2.67
N LEU A 354 6.05 3.86 -2.47
CA LEU A 354 6.42 4.45 -1.18
C LEU A 354 5.44 5.55 -0.75
N MET A 355 5.04 6.41 -1.69
CA MET A 355 4.08 7.49 -1.46
C MET A 355 2.68 6.97 -1.15
N THR A 356 2.23 5.90 -1.81
CA THR A 356 0.95 5.25 -1.49
C THR A 356 1.00 4.58 -0.11
N PHE A 357 2.11 3.93 0.22
CA PHE A 357 2.30 3.33 1.54
C PHE A 357 2.27 4.39 2.65
N HIS A 358 3.06 5.45 2.54
CA HIS A 358 3.17 6.48 3.59
C HIS A 358 2.00 7.48 3.62
N GLY A 359 1.48 7.88 2.45
CA GLY A 359 0.45 8.92 2.28
C GLY A 359 -0.99 8.41 2.15
N VAL A 360 -1.20 7.09 2.13
CA VAL A 360 -2.55 6.48 2.15
C VAL A 360 -2.62 5.36 3.18
N VAL A 361 -1.83 4.30 3.03
CA VAL A 361 -1.96 3.08 3.85
C VAL A 361 -1.65 3.36 5.32
N LEU A 362 -0.48 3.94 5.59
CA LEU A 362 0.00 4.19 6.96
C LEU A 362 -0.85 5.22 7.71
N LEU A 363 -1.55 6.10 6.99
CA LEU A 363 -2.46 7.08 7.60
C LEU A 363 -3.66 6.43 8.29
N LEU A 364 -4.01 5.19 7.92
CA LEU A 364 -5.09 4.43 8.55
C LEU A 364 -4.69 3.85 9.92
N ALA A 365 -3.40 3.78 10.24
CA ALA A 365 -2.89 3.32 11.54
C ALA A 365 -3.24 4.26 12.71
N GLY A 366 -3.53 5.54 12.42
CA GLY A 366 -3.92 6.54 13.42
C GLY A 366 -2.78 7.08 14.31
N TYR A 367 -1.68 6.36 14.44
CA TYR A 367 -0.43 6.78 15.06
C TYR A 367 0.74 6.35 14.17
N GLN A 368 1.83 7.12 14.16
CA GLN A 368 3.05 6.85 13.40
C GLN A 368 4.26 7.06 14.31
N ALA A 369 5.20 6.11 14.34
CA ALA A 369 6.32 6.11 15.29
C ALA A 369 7.37 7.20 15.00
N ASP A 370 7.56 7.56 13.72
CA ASP A 370 8.45 8.63 13.27
C ASP A 370 7.81 9.40 12.08
N GLU A 371 6.70 10.09 12.37
CA GLU A 371 5.96 10.90 11.39
C GLU A 371 6.85 11.94 10.70
N ALA A 372 7.78 12.55 11.43
CA ALA A 372 8.70 13.56 10.90
C ALA A 372 9.66 13.00 9.85
N ARG A 373 10.27 11.83 10.08
CA ARG A 373 11.09 11.15 9.08
C ARG A 373 10.25 10.70 7.89
N THR A 374 9.06 10.14 8.11
CA THR A 374 8.14 9.76 7.04
C THR A 374 7.81 10.94 6.14
N LEU A 375 7.44 12.09 6.71
CA LEU A 375 7.13 13.31 5.96
C LEU A 375 8.33 13.84 5.18
N LYS A 376 9.54 13.83 5.78
CA LYS A 376 10.78 14.23 5.11
C LYS A 376 11.12 13.33 3.91
N MET A 377 11.01 12.01 4.06
CA MET A 377 11.25 11.06 2.97
C MET A 377 10.21 11.21 1.85
N TYR A 378 8.94 11.31 2.21
CA TYR A 378 7.83 11.49 1.26
C TYR A 378 8.05 12.77 0.44
N ARG A 379 8.39 13.88 1.10
CA ARG A 379 8.67 15.15 0.43
C ARG A 379 9.87 15.09 -0.52
N ALA A 380 10.97 14.45 -0.12
CA ALA A 380 12.13 14.27 -1.01
C ALA A 380 11.79 13.48 -2.30
N ILE A 381 10.90 12.48 -2.20
CA ILE A 381 10.41 11.73 -3.37
C ILE A 381 9.53 12.62 -4.26
N VAL A 382 8.54 13.32 -3.69
CA VAL A 382 7.65 14.21 -4.46
C VAL A 382 8.44 15.32 -5.14
N ASP A 383 9.23 16.09 -4.39
CA ASP A 383 9.95 17.26 -4.92
C ASP A 383 10.91 16.84 -6.07
N SER A 384 11.53 15.65 -6.01
CA SER A 384 12.41 15.16 -7.09
C SER A 384 11.67 14.66 -8.35
N ILE A 385 10.41 14.24 -8.24
CA ILE A 385 9.62 13.77 -9.39
C ILE A 385 8.79 14.93 -9.97
N GLU A 386 8.22 15.79 -9.12
CA GLU A 386 7.52 17.03 -9.49
C GLU A 386 8.44 17.98 -10.29
N ALA A 387 9.74 18.06 -9.94
CA ALA A 387 10.74 18.79 -10.72
C ALA A 387 10.98 18.27 -12.14
N ARG A 388 10.63 17.00 -12.43
CA ARG A 388 10.70 16.39 -13.77
C ARG A 388 9.37 16.49 -14.52
N TYR A 389 8.26 16.34 -13.81
CA TYR A 389 6.91 16.25 -14.38
C TYR A 389 5.94 17.21 -13.66
N PRO A 390 6.11 18.54 -13.80
CA PRO A 390 5.36 19.51 -12.99
C PRO A 390 3.84 19.54 -13.26
N THR A 391 3.39 18.96 -14.39
CA THR A 391 1.97 18.82 -14.76
C THR A 391 1.37 17.46 -14.40
N GLY A 392 2.15 16.55 -13.81
CA GLY A 392 1.68 15.19 -13.51
C GLY A 392 0.69 15.15 -12.35
N ALA A 393 -0.57 14.80 -12.63
CA ALA A 393 -1.64 14.73 -11.63
C ALA A 393 -1.28 13.89 -10.40
N LEU A 394 -0.57 12.77 -10.59
CA LEU A 394 -0.11 11.92 -9.49
C LEU A 394 0.87 12.64 -8.53
N TRP A 395 1.71 13.54 -9.01
CA TRP A 395 2.67 14.28 -8.17
C TRP A 395 1.98 15.43 -7.45
N ILE A 396 1.07 16.14 -8.14
CA ILE A 396 0.19 17.17 -7.57
C ILE A 396 -0.67 16.59 -6.43
N LEU A 397 -1.26 15.41 -6.65
CA LEU A 397 -2.01 14.65 -5.63
C LEU A 397 -1.16 14.40 -4.38
N ASN A 398 0.07 13.90 -4.57
CA ASN A 398 0.98 13.59 -3.47
C ASN A 398 1.55 14.85 -2.79
N ARG A 399 1.70 15.96 -3.53
CA ARG A 399 2.04 17.28 -2.98
C ARG A 399 0.95 17.80 -2.06
N ALA A 400 -0.31 17.70 -2.46
CA ALA A 400 -1.46 18.04 -1.62
C ALA A 400 -1.55 17.14 -0.37
N LYS A 401 -1.27 15.83 -0.51
CA LYS A 401 -1.16 14.92 0.64
C LYS A 401 -0.10 15.37 1.64
N ILE A 402 1.11 15.74 1.19
CA ILE A 402 2.16 16.26 2.08
C ILE A 402 1.69 17.51 2.85
N LEU A 403 1.00 18.44 2.19
CA LEU A 403 0.45 19.63 2.84
C LEU A 403 -0.59 19.25 3.91
N ARG A 404 -1.52 18.34 3.59
CA ARG A 404 -2.50 17.80 4.56
C ARG A 404 -1.84 17.01 5.71
N MET A 405 -0.73 16.32 5.46
CA MET A 405 0.09 15.68 6.51
C MET A 405 0.85 16.71 7.38
N SER A 406 1.05 17.92 6.87
CA SER A 406 1.73 19.02 7.56
C SER A 406 0.77 19.96 8.31
N ASN A 407 -0.53 19.63 8.36
CA ASN A 407 -1.62 20.50 8.82
C ASN A 407 -1.73 21.83 8.04
N ASP A 408 -1.50 21.77 6.72
CA ASP A 408 -1.80 22.85 5.76
C ASP A 408 -2.91 22.38 4.80
N ALA A 409 -4.14 22.32 5.32
CA ALA A 409 -5.29 21.90 4.53
C ALA A 409 -5.70 22.94 3.47
N ALA A 410 -5.54 24.23 3.77
CA ALA A 410 -5.79 25.31 2.83
C ALA A 410 -4.84 25.26 1.61
N GLY A 411 -3.55 25.06 1.85
CA GLY A 411 -2.55 24.85 0.80
C GLY A 411 -2.79 23.57 0.01
N ALA A 412 -3.20 22.47 0.66
CA ALA A 412 -3.59 21.24 0.00
C ALA A 412 -4.76 21.46 -0.99
N ILE A 413 -5.83 22.14 -0.56
CA ILE A 413 -6.97 22.49 -1.41
C ILE A 413 -6.54 23.36 -2.59
N ALA A 414 -5.72 24.40 -2.34
CA ALA A 414 -5.24 25.28 -3.40
C ALA A 414 -4.33 24.58 -4.43
N VAL A 415 -3.53 23.58 -4.01
CA VAL A 415 -2.75 22.74 -4.92
C VAL A 415 -3.65 21.85 -5.78
N LEU A 416 -4.67 21.22 -5.19
CA LEU A 416 -5.61 20.35 -5.92
C LEU A 416 -6.48 21.15 -6.90
N GLN A 417 -6.97 22.32 -6.50
CA GLN A 417 -7.73 23.21 -7.37
C GLN A 417 -6.91 23.66 -8.58
N ARG A 418 -5.66 24.14 -8.36
CA ARG A 418 -4.75 24.48 -9.47
C ARG A 418 -4.38 23.28 -10.34
N GLY A 419 -4.27 22.08 -9.78
CA GLY A 419 -4.05 20.85 -10.55
C GLY A 419 -5.20 20.47 -11.47
N LEU A 420 -6.40 20.99 -11.19
CA LEU A 420 -7.61 20.82 -12.00
C LEU A 420 -7.86 22.02 -12.94
N GLU A 421 -6.97 23.03 -12.95
CA GLU A 421 -6.96 24.11 -13.93
C GLU A 421 -6.20 23.67 -15.20
N GLY A 422 -6.81 23.86 -16.37
CA GLY A 422 -6.20 23.54 -17.66
C GLY A 422 -6.78 22.30 -18.36
N PRO A 423 -6.24 21.93 -19.55
CA PRO A 423 -6.79 20.87 -20.38
C PRO A 423 -6.63 19.51 -19.70
N GLN A 424 -7.76 18.83 -19.45
CA GLN A 424 -7.82 17.51 -18.83
C GLN A 424 -7.43 16.44 -19.86
N THR A 425 -6.13 16.19 -20.03
CA THR A 425 -5.61 15.25 -21.03
C THR A 425 -5.61 13.80 -20.57
N PHE A 426 -5.77 13.52 -19.28
CA PHE A 426 -5.85 12.15 -18.74
C PHE A 426 -6.87 12.09 -17.60
N VAL A 427 -8.15 12.18 -17.99
CA VAL A 427 -9.32 12.34 -17.09
C VAL A 427 -9.34 11.33 -15.94
N GLN A 428 -8.91 10.09 -16.16
CA GLN A 428 -8.89 9.06 -15.12
C GLN A 428 -7.86 9.36 -14.01
N ALA A 429 -6.74 10.01 -14.33
CA ALA A 429 -5.79 10.51 -13.33
C ALA A 429 -6.28 11.81 -12.67
N ASP A 430 -6.88 12.72 -13.44
CA ASP A 430 -7.47 13.97 -12.93
C ASP A 430 -8.62 13.70 -11.93
N THR A 431 -9.35 12.59 -12.12
CA THR A 431 -10.39 12.11 -11.19
C THR A 431 -9.83 11.82 -9.79
N LEU A 432 -8.56 11.42 -9.66
CA LEU A 432 -7.91 11.22 -8.36
C LEU A 432 -7.69 12.55 -7.62
N LEU A 433 -7.44 13.65 -8.35
CA LEU A 433 -7.36 15.00 -7.77
C LEU A 433 -8.72 15.44 -7.23
N VAL A 434 -9.81 15.20 -7.98
CA VAL A 434 -11.18 15.47 -7.52
C VAL A 434 -11.51 14.65 -6.27
N PHE A 435 -11.06 13.39 -6.20
CA PHE A 435 -11.25 12.51 -5.04
C PHE A 435 -10.54 13.05 -3.79
N GLU A 436 -9.25 13.38 -3.86
CA GLU A 436 -8.53 13.95 -2.70
C GLU A 436 -9.10 15.33 -2.32
N LEU A 437 -9.56 16.12 -3.31
CA LEU A 437 -10.19 17.42 -3.06
C LEU A 437 -11.50 17.26 -2.28
N ALA A 438 -12.38 16.34 -2.70
CA ALA A 438 -13.64 16.07 -2.00
C ALA A 438 -13.42 15.66 -0.53
N TRP A 439 -12.46 14.77 -0.27
CA TRP A 439 -12.11 14.36 1.10
C TRP A 439 -11.43 15.47 1.90
N THR A 440 -10.59 16.30 1.28
CA THR A 440 -9.93 17.42 1.96
C THR A 440 -10.94 18.53 2.30
N LEU A 441 -11.86 18.86 1.39
CA LEU A 441 -12.97 19.79 1.64
C LEU A 441 -13.87 19.29 2.78
N LEU A 442 -14.24 18.00 2.78
CA LEU A 442 -15.01 17.39 3.87
C LEU A 442 -14.27 17.48 5.21
N SER A 443 -12.95 17.22 5.22
CA SER A 443 -12.12 17.34 6.43
C SER A 443 -12.10 18.74 7.04
N GLN A 444 -12.38 19.77 6.24
CA GLN A 444 -12.41 21.18 6.65
C GLN A 444 -13.84 21.73 6.76
N ARG A 445 -14.86 20.84 6.87
CA ARG A 445 -16.28 21.19 6.94
C ARG A 445 -16.79 22.10 5.79
N ARG A 446 -16.12 22.10 4.64
CA ARG A 446 -16.55 22.82 3.42
C ARG A 446 -17.64 22.01 2.71
N HIS A 447 -18.75 21.78 3.43
CA HIS A 447 -19.76 20.76 3.10
C HIS A 447 -20.38 20.95 1.71
N GLN A 448 -20.64 22.19 1.26
CA GLN A 448 -21.20 22.45 -0.06
C GLN A 448 -20.25 22.00 -1.16
N GLU A 449 -19.01 22.51 -1.15
CA GLU A 449 -17.99 22.15 -2.14
C GLU A 449 -17.62 20.66 -2.08
N ALA A 450 -17.62 20.07 -0.89
CA ALA A 450 -17.42 18.63 -0.72
C ALA A 450 -18.57 17.83 -1.36
N ALA A 451 -19.83 18.20 -1.13
CA ALA A 451 -20.99 17.56 -1.75
C ALA A 451 -20.93 17.65 -3.28
N ASP A 452 -20.66 18.84 -3.81
CA ASP A 452 -20.56 19.09 -5.24
C ASP A 452 -19.42 18.28 -5.88
N ALA A 453 -18.26 18.17 -5.20
CA ALA A 453 -17.15 17.33 -5.62
C ALA A 453 -17.47 15.82 -5.57
N PHE A 454 -18.16 15.34 -4.54
CA PHE A 454 -18.59 13.93 -4.46
C PHE A 454 -19.65 13.59 -5.51
N VAL A 455 -20.58 14.49 -5.83
CA VAL A 455 -21.51 14.31 -6.95
C VAL A 455 -20.77 14.28 -8.28
N ARG A 456 -19.85 15.22 -8.53
CA ARG A 456 -19.00 15.26 -9.74
C ARG A 456 -18.21 13.96 -9.95
N LEU A 457 -17.74 13.30 -8.88
CA LEU A 457 -17.08 11.99 -9.02
C LEU A 457 -17.97 10.93 -9.69
N THR A 458 -19.30 11.00 -9.57
CA THR A 458 -20.21 10.05 -10.26
C THR A 458 -20.31 10.26 -11.77
N GLU A 459 -19.90 11.43 -12.26
CA GLU A 459 -19.81 11.77 -13.68
C GLU A 459 -18.45 11.34 -14.29
N LEU A 460 -17.41 11.28 -13.45
CA LEU A 460 -16.02 11.05 -13.86
C LEU A 460 -15.56 9.58 -13.77
N ASN A 461 -16.22 8.76 -12.95
CA ASN A 461 -15.92 7.33 -12.85
C ASN A 461 -17.19 6.51 -12.56
N SER A 462 -17.07 5.18 -12.63
CA SER A 462 -18.17 4.22 -12.45
C SER A 462 -18.25 3.60 -11.04
N TRP A 463 -17.39 4.02 -10.10
CA TRP A 463 -17.22 3.36 -8.79
C TRP A 463 -17.96 4.06 -7.67
N SER A 464 -18.42 3.27 -6.69
CA SER A 464 -18.83 3.78 -5.37
C SER A 464 -19.89 4.90 -5.38
N HIS A 465 -20.69 5.02 -6.45
CA HIS A 465 -21.72 6.07 -6.60
C HIS A 465 -22.65 6.18 -5.38
N ALA A 466 -23.12 5.03 -4.87
CA ALA A 466 -23.94 4.99 -3.66
C ALA A 466 -23.21 5.52 -2.40
N THR A 467 -21.88 5.35 -2.32
CA THR A 467 -21.07 5.93 -1.23
C THR A 467 -20.94 7.43 -1.41
N TYR A 468 -20.64 7.92 -2.61
CA TYR A 468 -20.52 9.36 -2.88
C TYR A 468 -21.85 10.10 -2.65
N TYR A 469 -22.98 9.54 -3.09
CA TYR A 469 -24.32 10.09 -2.82
C TYR A 469 -24.65 10.12 -1.33
N PHE A 470 -24.31 9.07 -0.57
CA PHE A 470 -24.55 9.03 0.89
C PHE A 470 -23.68 10.06 1.65
N ILE A 471 -22.43 10.29 1.22
CA ILE A 471 -21.56 11.34 1.78
C ILE A 471 -22.10 12.74 1.41
N ALA A 472 -22.44 12.97 0.14
CA ALA A 472 -23.01 14.26 -0.31
C ALA A 472 -24.34 14.57 0.39
N ALA A 473 -25.21 13.58 0.59
CA ALA A 473 -26.42 13.72 1.40
C ALA A 473 -26.10 14.14 2.85
N GLY A 474 -25.07 13.55 3.46
CA GLY A 474 -24.62 13.94 4.80
C GLY A 474 -24.10 15.38 4.86
N CYS A 475 -23.37 15.83 3.85
CA CYS A 475 -23.00 17.24 3.72
C CYS A 475 -24.23 18.16 3.66
N TYR A 476 -25.27 17.81 2.89
CA TYR A 476 -26.51 18.61 2.86
C TYR A 476 -27.32 18.52 4.17
N VAL A 477 -27.23 17.44 4.94
CA VAL A 477 -27.77 17.38 6.32
C VAL A 477 -27.07 18.42 7.21
N SER A 478 -25.73 18.48 7.17
CA SER A 478 -24.94 19.48 7.93
C SER A 478 -25.19 20.92 7.48
N LEU A 479 -25.53 21.15 6.21
CA LEU A 479 -25.96 22.45 5.67
C LEU A 479 -27.43 22.81 6.01
N GLY A 480 -28.19 21.91 6.65
CA GLY A 480 -29.62 22.08 6.87
C GLY A 480 -30.51 21.94 5.63
N ASN A 481 -29.94 21.64 4.45
CA ASN A 481 -30.68 21.43 3.21
C ASN A 481 -31.28 20.01 3.15
N ARG A 482 -32.30 19.80 3.98
CA ARG A 482 -33.00 18.51 4.10
C ARG A 482 -33.62 18.04 2.79
N THR A 483 -34.12 18.95 1.94
CA THR A 483 -34.68 18.61 0.63
C THR A 483 -33.64 17.95 -0.29
N LYS A 484 -32.45 18.54 -0.45
CA LYS A 484 -31.41 17.96 -1.31
C LYS A 484 -30.80 16.69 -0.72
N ALA A 485 -30.68 16.62 0.60
CA ALA A 485 -30.29 15.38 1.27
C ALA A 485 -31.30 14.25 1.04
N GLN A 486 -32.61 14.49 1.14
CA GLN A 486 -33.66 13.50 0.87
C GLN A 486 -33.59 13.01 -0.60
N GLU A 487 -33.48 13.92 -1.57
CA GLU A 487 -33.33 13.60 -3.00
C GLU A 487 -32.18 12.62 -3.28
N LEU A 488 -31.00 12.88 -2.68
CA LEU A 488 -29.84 12.01 -2.84
C LEU A 488 -30.01 10.66 -2.13
N LEU A 489 -30.66 10.64 -0.95
CA LEU A 489 -30.90 9.40 -0.19
C LEU A 489 -31.94 8.51 -0.87
N ASP A 490 -32.95 9.09 -1.54
CA ASP A 490 -33.98 8.36 -2.29
C ASP A 490 -33.47 7.77 -3.60
N ALA A 491 -32.37 8.30 -4.16
CA ALA A 491 -31.69 7.70 -5.31
C ALA A 491 -30.83 6.47 -4.93
N LEU A 492 -30.51 6.27 -3.64
CA LEU A 492 -29.61 5.19 -3.22
C LEU A 492 -30.12 3.76 -3.46
N PRO A 493 -31.40 3.41 -3.24
CA PRO A 493 -31.90 2.05 -3.51
C PRO A 493 -31.61 1.58 -4.94
N ASP A 494 -31.79 2.46 -5.93
CA ASP A 494 -31.50 2.16 -7.34
C ASP A 494 -30.00 1.97 -7.56
N LEU A 495 -29.16 2.90 -7.06
CA LEU A 495 -27.70 2.78 -7.13
C LEU A 495 -27.19 1.49 -6.46
N LEU A 496 -27.78 1.11 -5.33
CA LEU A 496 -27.46 -0.11 -4.55
C LEU A 496 -28.02 -1.42 -5.15
N SER A 497 -28.84 -1.33 -6.20
CA SER A 497 -29.43 -2.47 -6.92
C SER A 497 -28.76 -2.78 -8.26
N ARG A 498 -27.98 -1.82 -8.81
CA ARG A 498 -27.19 -2.01 -10.03
C ARG A 498 -26.27 -3.23 -9.87
N LYS A 499 -26.18 -4.02 -10.94
CA LYS A 499 -25.59 -5.37 -10.94
C LYS A 499 -24.14 -5.34 -10.41
N LYS A 500 -23.88 -6.07 -9.32
CA LYS A 500 -22.62 -5.95 -8.58
C LYS A 500 -21.54 -6.91 -9.07
N MET A 501 -20.37 -6.32 -9.23
CA MET A 501 -19.04 -6.93 -9.32
C MET A 501 -18.90 -8.12 -8.35
N GLY A 502 -18.67 -9.32 -8.90
CA GLY A 502 -18.53 -10.57 -8.12
C GLY A 502 -19.79 -11.08 -7.39
N GLY A 503 -20.96 -10.45 -7.55
CA GLY A 503 -22.24 -10.93 -7.00
C GLY A 503 -22.40 -10.79 -5.47
N LYS A 504 -21.56 -10.01 -4.80
CA LYS A 504 -21.69 -9.69 -3.36
C LYS A 504 -21.78 -8.18 -3.15
N ASP A 505 -22.59 -7.75 -2.17
CA ASP A 505 -22.66 -6.36 -1.76
C ASP A 505 -21.30 -5.91 -1.18
N LEU A 506 -20.83 -4.72 -1.58
CA LEU A 506 -19.63 -4.12 -0.98
C LEU A 506 -19.90 -3.80 0.50
N PRO A 507 -18.95 -4.01 1.43
CA PRO A 507 -19.18 -3.80 2.86
C PRO A 507 -19.72 -2.42 3.24
N THR A 508 -19.30 -1.36 2.54
CA THR A 508 -19.83 0.00 2.74
C THR A 508 -21.28 0.13 2.30
N GLU A 509 -21.66 -0.54 1.20
CA GLU A 509 -23.04 -0.54 0.69
C GLU A 509 -24.00 -1.32 1.59
N VAL A 510 -23.53 -2.40 2.22
CA VAL A 510 -24.30 -3.12 3.25
C VAL A 510 -24.62 -2.19 4.43
N LEU A 511 -23.64 -1.42 4.91
CA LEU A 511 -23.85 -0.43 5.96
C LEU A 511 -24.83 0.67 5.52
N ILE A 512 -24.66 1.23 4.31
CA ILE A 512 -25.56 2.26 3.76
C ILE A 512 -27.01 1.73 3.70
N ARG A 513 -27.21 0.51 3.20
CA ARG A 513 -28.55 -0.13 3.14
C ARG A 513 -29.17 -0.26 4.53
N LYS A 514 -28.41 -0.74 5.53
CA LYS A 514 -28.86 -0.82 6.93
C LYS A 514 -29.16 0.56 7.53
N LYS A 515 -28.38 1.59 7.18
CA LYS A 515 -28.57 2.98 7.66
C LYS A 515 -29.83 3.63 7.09
N LEU A 516 -30.17 3.39 5.83
CA LEU A 516 -31.42 3.89 5.25
C LEU A 516 -32.65 3.34 5.98
N GLU A 517 -32.68 2.03 6.25
CA GLU A 517 -33.79 1.43 7.01
C GLU A 517 -33.80 1.91 8.47
N PHE A 518 -32.63 2.06 9.11
CA PHE A 518 -32.51 2.65 10.45
C PHE A 518 -33.13 4.05 10.54
N TYR A 519 -32.89 4.94 9.56
CA TYR A 519 -33.50 6.27 9.54
C TYR A 519 -35.01 6.22 9.31
N LYS A 520 -35.50 5.36 8.40
CA LYS A 520 -36.95 5.16 8.19
C LYS A 520 -37.64 4.62 9.45
N GLU A 521 -37.03 3.66 10.15
CA GLU A 521 -37.53 3.12 11.41
C GLU A 521 -37.57 4.20 12.51
N LYS A 522 -36.52 5.02 12.62
CA LYS A 522 -36.46 6.14 13.57
C LYS A 522 -37.56 7.18 13.30
N GLN A 523 -37.71 7.60 12.04
CA GLN A 523 -38.75 8.55 11.63
C GLN A 523 -40.16 8.00 11.92
N LYS A 524 -40.41 6.73 11.57
CA LYS A 524 -41.68 6.02 11.88
C LYS A 524 -41.95 5.94 13.38
N ARG A 525 -40.93 5.62 14.20
CA ARG A 525 -41.04 5.57 15.67
C ARG A 525 -41.43 6.94 16.27
N ARG A 526 -41.01 8.03 15.64
CA ARG A 526 -41.36 9.41 16.04
C ARG A 526 -42.74 9.87 15.55
N GLY A 527 -43.48 9.02 14.82
CA GLY A 527 -44.76 9.39 14.20
C GLY A 527 -44.61 10.26 12.95
N GLY A 528 -43.40 10.44 12.44
CA GLY A 528 -43.14 11.14 11.18
C GLY A 528 -43.37 10.26 9.95
N ASP A 529 -43.51 10.89 8.79
CA ASP A 529 -43.63 10.20 7.50
C ASP A 529 -42.30 9.50 7.14
N PRO A 530 -42.27 8.16 6.97
CA PRO A 530 -41.07 7.43 6.58
C PRO A 530 -40.48 7.83 5.22
N ALA A 531 -41.22 8.53 4.35
CA ALA A 531 -40.69 9.11 3.12
C ALA A 531 -39.87 10.40 3.36
N ARG A 532 -39.96 10.99 4.56
CA ARG A 532 -39.21 12.19 4.99
C ARG A 532 -38.15 11.85 6.04
N PHE A 533 -37.55 10.65 5.93
CA PHE A 533 -36.64 10.12 6.95
C PHE A 533 -35.38 10.97 7.19
N VAL A 534 -35.01 11.86 6.26
CA VAL A 534 -33.94 12.85 6.45
C VAL A 534 -34.15 13.75 7.68
N GLU A 535 -35.39 13.96 8.12
CA GLU A 535 -35.73 14.87 9.22
C GLU A 535 -35.21 14.38 10.56
N CYS A 536 -35.24 13.06 10.78
CA CYS A 536 -34.72 12.46 12.01
C CYS A 536 -33.19 12.28 12.02
N ILE A 537 -32.48 12.61 10.94
CA ILE A 537 -31.02 12.51 10.88
C ILE A 537 -30.40 13.70 11.64
N SER A 538 -29.68 13.40 12.72
CA SER A 538 -29.07 14.39 13.63
C SER A 538 -27.54 14.33 13.66
N ILE A 539 -26.93 13.24 13.21
CA ILE A 539 -25.47 13.11 13.01
C ILE A 539 -25.25 12.93 11.51
N SER A 540 -24.28 13.62 10.92
CA SER A 540 -24.02 13.56 9.49
C SER A 540 -23.59 12.16 9.02
N PRO A 541 -24.28 11.57 8.02
CA PRO A 541 -23.80 10.40 7.27
C PRO A 541 -22.36 10.53 6.73
N ALA A 542 -21.94 11.77 6.41
CA ALA A 542 -20.59 12.05 5.94
C ALA A 542 -19.56 11.86 7.06
N ASP A 543 -19.83 12.41 8.24
CA ASP A 543 -18.96 12.31 9.42
C ASP A 543 -18.86 10.88 9.93
N GLU A 544 -19.94 10.09 9.85
CA GLU A 544 -19.89 8.66 10.18
C GLU A 544 -18.95 7.89 9.23
N LEU A 545 -19.09 8.06 7.91
CA LEU A 545 -18.21 7.35 6.97
C LEU A 545 -16.76 7.87 7.01
N ALA A 546 -16.55 9.14 7.31
CA ALA A 546 -15.22 9.76 7.39
C ALA A 546 -14.32 9.12 8.47
N ILE A 547 -14.88 8.43 9.46
CA ILE A 547 -14.13 7.60 10.42
C ILE A 547 -13.29 6.52 9.69
N PHE A 548 -13.84 5.89 8.65
CA PHE A 548 -13.15 4.79 7.92
C PHE A 548 -12.03 5.25 6.99
N TRP A 549 -11.97 6.54 6.68
CA TRP A 549 -10.87 7.19 5.95
C TRP A 549 -9.90 7.93 6.89
N ASN A 550 -10.11 7.85 8.20
CA ASN A 550 -9.35 8.51 9.25
C ASN A 550 -9.29 10.05 9.10
N THR A 551 -10.33 10.66 8.50
CA THR A 551 -10.38 12.08 8.16
C THR A 551 -10.28 12.98 9.39
N HIS A 552 -11.04 12.64 10.43
CA HIS A 552 -11.20 13.40 11.69
C HIS A 552 -9.93 13.54 12.55
N GLN A 553 -8.85 12.81 12.22
CA GLN A 553 -7.57 12.90 12.94
C GLN A 553 -6.61 13.96 12.41
N ARG A 554 -6.88 14.55 11.24
CA ARG A 554 -6.09 15.64 10.64
C ARG A 554 -7.02 16.72 10.08
N VAL A 555 -7.77 17.30 11.01
CA VAL A 555 -8.58 18.51 10.80
C VAL A 555 -7.99 19.63 11.65
N ASP A 556 -8.22 20.88 11.26
CA ASP A 556 -7.67 22.03 11.97
C ASP A 556 -8.40 22.23 13.32
N ALA A 557 -7.80 22.97 14.26
CA ALA A 557 -8.28 22.99 15.65
C ALA A 557 -9.68 23.62 15.79
N ASP A 558 -9.94 24.70 15.05
CA ASP A 558 -11.25 25.35 14.94
C ASP A 558 -12.29 24.42 14.29
N VAL A 559 -11.89 23.59 13.32
CA VAL A 559 -12.77 22.58 12.70
C VAL A 559 -13.12 21.46 13.67
N ALA A 560 -12.15 20.98 14.46
CA ALA A 560 -12.39 20.01 15.53
C ALA A 560 -13.30 20.58 16.62
N GLU A 561 -13.09 21.82 17.05
CA GLU A 561 -13.95 22.55 17.99
C GLU A 561 -15.38 22.66 17.45
N ALA A 562 -15.57 23.08 16.20
CA ALA A 562 -16.88 23.20 15.58
C ALA A 562 -17.64 21.85 15.55
N HIS A 563 -16.96 20.75 15.24
CA HIS A 563 -17.56 19.41 15.34
C HIS A 563 -17.94 19.04 16.79
N ILE A 564 -17.11 19.39 17.78
CA ILE A 564 -17.43 19.12 19.18
C ILE A 564 -18.66 19.90 19.62
N VAL A 565 -18.73 21.21 19.32
CA VAL A 565 -19.86 22.07 19.69
C VAL A 565 -21.17 21.57 19.09
N GLU A 566 -21.19 21.22 17.80
CA GLU A 566 -22.36 20.67 17.12
C GLU A 566 -22.83 19.34 17.75
N LEU A 567 -21.91 18.41 17.97
CA LEU A 567 -22.22 17.10 18.54
C LEU A 567 -22.63 17.17 20.02
N ALA A 568 -22.07 18.13 20.79
CA ALA A 568 -22.40 18.36 22.20
C ALA A 568 -23.80 18.97 22.40
N ALA A 569 -24.25 19.80 21.46
CA ALA A 569 -25.59 20.40 21.49
C ALA A 569 -26.73 19.38 21.38
N LEU A 570 -26.49 18.23 20.73
CA LEU A 570 -27.49 17.18 20.53
C LEU A 570 -28.00 16.59 21.86
N THR A 571 -29.31 16.38 21.96
CA THR A 571 -29.95 15.77 23.13
C THR A 571 -30.02 14.23 23.03
N PRO A 572 -29.93 13.48 24.15
CA PRO A 572 -29.65 13.94 25.51
C PRO A 572 -28.19 14.42 25.60
N HIS A 573 -27.93 15.50 26.34
CA HIS A 573 -26.59 16.09 26.43
C HIS A 573 -25.55 15.10 26.97
N VAL A 574 -24.31 15.24 26.51
CA VAL A 574 -23.18 14.46 27.03
C VAL A 574 -22.61 15.17 28.24
N ALA A 575 -22.49 14.46 29.35
CA ALA A 575 -21.67 14.86 30.49
C ALA A 575 -20.64 13.75 30.76
N ILE A 576 -19.44 14.16 31.18
CA ILE A 576 -18.34 13.26 31.53
C ILE A 576 -17.75 13.67 32.88
N ALA A 577 -17.20 12.72 33.63
CA ALA A 577 -16.63 12.97 34.96
C ALA A 577 -15.32 13.77 34.93
N VAL A 578 -14.71 13.95 33.75
CA VAL A 578 -13.46 14.69 33.54
C VAL A 578 -13.78 16.06 32.94
N PRO A 579 -13.19 17.17 33.42
CA PRO A 579 -13.39 18.49 32.83
C PRO A 579 -13.05 18.54 31.34
N SER A 580 -13.97 19.07 30.53
CA SER A 580 -13.74 19.49 29.15
C SER A 580 -14.21 20.94 28.99
N PRO A 581 -13.50 21.81 28.25
CA PRO A 581 -13.98 23.17 27.98
C PRO A 581 -15.25 23.20 27.12
N PHE A 582 -15.62 22.09 26.48
CA PHE A 582 -16.76 22.00 25.56
C PHE A 582 -17.96 21.18 26.08
N LEU A 583 -17.81 20.46 27.19
CA LEU A 583 -18.86 19.60 27.75
C LEU A 583 -19.13 19.97 29.21
N PRO A 584 -20.39 19.99 29.66
CA PRO A 584 -20.70 20.18 31.06
C PRO A 584 -20.10 19.04 31.90
N ALA A 585 -19.57 19.39 33.07
CA ALA A 585 -19.26 18.41 34.10
C ALA A 585 -20.54 17.72 34.58
N VAL A 586 -20.42 16.51 35.12
CA VAL A 586 -21.55 15.80 35.74
C VAL A 586 -21.92 16.48 37.06
N ASP A 587 -22.81 17.46 37.02
CA ASP A 587 -23.52 17.94 38.21
C ASP A 587 -24.58 16.90 38.63
N GLU A 588 -24.57 16.48 39.89
CA GLU A 588 -25.47 15.41 40.40
C GLU A 588 -26.97 15.78 40.40
N LYS A 589 -27.33 17.02 40.04
CA LYS A 589 -28.71 17.50 39.98
C LYS A 589 -29.30 17.28 38.59
N HIS A 590 -29.83 16.08 38.37
CA HIS A 590 -30.64 15.74 37.20
C HIS A 590 -31.78 16.75 36.98
N VAL A 591 -31.60 17.66 36.03
CA VAL A 591 -32.74 18.28 35.34
C VAL A 591 -33.27 17.23 34.37
N VAL A 592 -34.34 16.54 34.76
CA VAL A 592 -35.13 15.71 33.84
C VAL A 592 -35.86 16.66 32.90
N THR A 593 -35.18 17.09 31.84
CA THR A 593 -35.79 17.96 30.84
C THR A 593 -36.86 17.16 30.10
N THR A 594 -38.12 17.45 30.37
CA THR A 594 -39.29 16.82 29.75
C THR A 594 -39.50 17.33 28.31
N GLN A 595 -38.46 17.28 27.47
CA GLN A 595 -38.61 17.51 26.04
C GLN A 595 -39.23 16.27 25.37
N PRO A 596 -40.28 16.41 24.54
CA PRO A 596 -41.01 15.27 23.98
C PRO A 596 -40.19 14.32 23.09
N THR A 597 -39.12 14.83 22.46
CA THR A 597 -38.31 14.07 21.50
C THR A 597 -36.83 14.45 21.65
N GLN A 598 -35.98 13.51 22.05
CA GLN A 598 -34.53 13.68 22.02
C GLN A 598 -34.00 13.64 20.58
N ASP A 599 -32.84 14.22 20.29
CA ASP A 599 -32.19 14.09 18.99
C ASP A 599 -31.72 12.65 18.76
N LEU A 600 -31.02 12.07 19.74
CA LEU A 600 -30.36 10.77 19.66
C LEU A 600 -31.02 9.75 20.61
N ASP A 601 -32.10 9.12 20.13
CA ASP A 601 -32.91 8.20 20.93
C ASP A 601 -32.37 6.75 20.92
N THR A 602 -31.44 6.38 20.03
CA THR A 602 -30.85 5.02 19.97
C THR A 602 -29.48 4.85 20.65
N PRO A 603 -29.09 3.62 21.06
CA PRO A 603 -27.73 3.32 21.47
C PRO A 603 -26.70 3.54 20.34
N ASP A 604 -27.02 3.17 19.10
CA ASP A 604 -26.20 3.39 17.91
C ASP A 604 -25.72 4.84 17.78
N GLU A 605 -26.65 5.79 17.88
CA GLU A 605 -26.36 7.21 17.73
C GLU A 605 -25.57 7.79 18.91
N ARG A 606 -25.91 7.37 20.14
CA ARG A 606 -25.17 7.82 21.32
C ARG A 606 -23.74 7.31 21.32
N ALA A 607 -23.51 6.06 20.88
CA ALA A 607 -22.17 5.50 20.70
C ALA A 607 -21.41 6.21 19.57
N LEU A 608 -22.07 6.51 18.44
CA LEU A 608 -21.46 7.21 17.31
C LEU A 608 -21.02 8.62 17.70
N ARG A 609 -21.88 9.37 18.39
CA ARG A 609 -21.55 10.68 18.94
C ARG A 609 -20.36 10.60 19.91
N ALA A 610 -20.37 9.64 20.84
CA ALA A 610 -19.29 9.48 21.81
C ALA A 610 -17.96 9.13 21.12
N LEU A 611 -17.97 8.30 20.07
CA LEU A 611 -16.80 8.00 19.25
C LEU A 611 -16.26 9.25 18.53
N LEU A 612 -17.13 9.99 17.84
CA LEU A 612 -16.74 11.22 17.13
C LEU A 612 -16.19 12.28 18.10
N LEU A 613 -16.90 12.56 19.20
CA LEU A 613 -16.43 13.48 20.23
C LEU A 613 -15.07 13.04 20.81
N GLY A 614 -14.90 11.75 21.08
CA GLY A 614 -13.65 11.19 21.59
C GLY A 614 -12.47 11.38 20.62
N ILE A 615 -12.70 11.16 19.32
CA ILE A 615 -11.70 11.41 18.26
C ILE A 615 -11.32 12.89 18.21
N MET A 616 -12.30 13.79 18.19
CA MET A 616 -12.05 15.24 18.08
C MET A 616 -11.36 15.83 19.31
N HIS A 617 -11.74 15.42 20.53
CA HIS A 617 -11.05 15.85 21.75
C HIS A 617 -9.56 15.48 21.73
N ARG A 618 -9.20 14.30 21.18
CA ARG A 618 -7.78 13.91 21.01
C ARG A 618 -7.08 14.77 19.94
N THR A 619 -7.76 15.16 18.87
CA THR A 619 -7.20 16.09 17.87
C THR A 619 -6.82 17.42 18.53
N LEU A 620 -7.63 17.89 19.49
CA LEU A 620 -7.33 19.04 20.36
C LEU A 620 -6.38 18.75 21.54
N ARG A 621 -5.76 17.55 21.58
CA ARG A 621 -4.88 17.08 22.68
C ARG A 621 -5.54 17.05 24.06
N LEU A 622 -6.87 17.01 24.12
CA LEU A 622 -7.66 16.80 25.34
C LEU A 622 -7.79 15.28 25.62
N TYR A 623 -6.68 14.65 25.98
CA TYR A 623 -6.57 13.18 26.08
C TYR A 623 -7.50 12.56 27.13
N ALA A 624 -7.66 13.19 28.31
CA ALA A 624 -8.51 12.64 29.37
C ALA A 624 -10.03 12.71 29.05
N PRO A 625 -10.58 13.82 28.52
CA PRO A 625 -11.93 13.82 27.93
C PRO A 625 -12.09 12.82 26.78
N SER A 626 -11.12 12.77 25.86
CA SER A 626 -11.13 11.80 24.75
C SER A 626 -11.28 10.37 25.23
N ARG A 627 -10.48 9.98 26.23
CA ARG A 627 -10.50 8.66 26.87
C ARG A 627 -11.88 8.31 27.42
N ALA A 628 -12.45 9.19 28.26
CA ALA A 628 -13.78 8.97 28.84
C ALA A 628 -14.89 8.80 27.78
N LEU A 629 -14.82 9.57 26.70
CA LEU A 629 -15.78 9.51 25.58
C LEU A 629 -15.63 8.22 24.76
N LEU A 630 -14.40 7.80 24.47
CA LEU A 630 -14.14 6.56 23.75
C LEU A 630 -14.46 5.31 24.61
N GLU A 631 -14.23 5.36 25.91
CA GLU A 631 -14.66 4.32 26.87
C GLU A 631 -16.19 4.20 26.91
N ALA A 632 -16.92 5.32 26.92
CA ALA A 632 -18.39 5.33 26.81
C ALA A 632 -18.88 4.75 25.47
N ALA A 633 -18.22 5.09 24.35
CA ALA A 633 -18.54 4.51 23.04
C ALA A 633 -18.29 2.99 22.99
N HIS A 634 -17.16 2.53 23.57
CA HIS A 634 -16.82 1.12 23.66
C HIS A 634 -17.80 0.33 24.55
N GLY A 635 -18.16 0.88 25.70
CA GLY A 635 -19.06 0.26 26.67
C GLY A 635 -20.55 0.29 26.30
N THR A 636 -20.94 0.92 25.19
CA THR A 636 -22.36 1.04 24.81
C THR A 636 -22.94 -0.32 24.37
N GLN A 637 -23.99 -0.75 25.06
CA GLN A 637 -24.74 -1.98 24.75
C GLN A 637 -25.97 -1.69 23.88
N GLY A 638 -26.46 -2.73 23.19
CA GLY A 638 -27.71 -2.66 22.42
C GLY A 638 -27.63 -1.96 21.06
N ILE A 639 -26.42 -1.72 20.55
CA ILE A 639 -26.17 -1.23 19.19
C ILE A 639 -26.65 -2.29 18.17
N LYS A 640 -27.44 -1.88 17.18
CA LYS A 640 -28.07 -2.79 16.20
C LYS A 640 -27.43 -2.76 14.81
N VAL A 641 -27.06 -1.58 14.32
CA VAL A 641 -26.58 -1.38 12.94
C VAL A 641 -25.10 -1.03 12.94
N SER A 642 -24.69 -0.14 13.83
CA SER A 642 -23.35 0.45 13.86
C SER A 642 -22.40 -0.38 14.71
N THR A 643 -22.51 -1.72 14.63
CA THR A 643 -21.91 -2.69 15.57
C THR A 643 -20.39 -2.60 15.66
N TRP A 644 -19.75 -2.10 14.60
CA TRP A 644 -18.33 -1.80 14.49
C TRP A 644 -17.82 -0.73 15.48
N ILE A 645 -18.68 0.17 15.97
CA ILE A 645 -18.29 1.31 16.83
C ILE A 645 -17.51 0.85 18.06
N THR A 646 -17.94 -0.24 18.70
CA THR A 646 -17.35 -0.71 19.96
C THR A 646 -15.90 -1.19 19.78
N GLY A 647 -15.60 -1.86 18.67
CA GLY A 647 -14.24 -2.28 18.31
C GLY A 647 -13.37 -1.11 17.83
N VAL A 648 -13.95 -0.19 17.05
CA VAL A 648 -13.25 1.03 16.61
C VAL A 648 -12.92 1.94 17.79
N ALA A 649 -13.82 2.13 18.75
CA ALA A 649 -13.57 2.93 19.95
C ALA A 649 -12.38 2.39 20.77
N LEU A 650 -12.25 1.06 20.89
CA LEU A 650 -11.11 0.44 21.59
C LEU A 650 -9.79 0.56 20.81
N PHE A 651 -9.84 0.53 19.48
CA PHE A 651 -8.70 0.89 18.63
C PHE A 651 -8.32 2.37 18.80
N GLU A 652 -9.29 3.28 18.79
CA GLU A 652 -9.04 4.71 18.94
C GLU A 652 -8.51 5.05 20.36
N LEU A 653 -8.88 4.29 21.40
CA LEU A 653 -8.25 4.38 22.73
C LEU A 653 -6.76 4.04 22.69
N ALA A 654 -6.35 3.00 21.96
CA ALA A 654 -4.93 2.68 21.79
C ALA A 654 -4.18 3.82 21.08
N VAL A 655 -4.79 4.44 20.06
CA VAL A 655 -4.25 5.64 19.41
C VAL A 655 -4.16 6.83 20.39
N THR A 656 -5.15 7.00 21.27
CA THR A 656 -5.13 8.05 22.31
C THR A 656 -3.96 7.86 23.27
N ASP A 657 -3.73 6.65 23.77
CA ASP A 657 -2.58 6.32 24.65
C ASP A 657 -1.24 6.67 24.00
N LEU A 658 -1.07 6.29 22.74
CA LEU A 658 0.18 6.48 22.00
C LEU A 658 0.44 7.97 21.71
N LYS A 659 -0.60 8.74 21.35
CA LYS A 659 -0.47 10.20 21.13
C LYS A 659 -0.29 10.98 22.43
N GLU A 660 -0.88 10.52 23.54
CA GLU A 660 -0.67 11.10 24.87
C GLU A 660 0.77 10.88 25.33
N ALA A 661 1.28 9.65 25.20
CA ALA A 661 2.66 9.31 25.49
C ALA A 661 3.66 10.06 24.62
N GLN A 662 3.39 10.22 23.32
CA GLN A 662 4.23 11.01 22.40
C GLN A 662 4.30 12.50 22.79
N ALA A 663 3.27 13.04 23.45
CA ALA A 663 3.24 14.42 23.93
C ALA A 663 3.88 14.59 25.32
N ALA A 664 3.88 13.54 26.16
CA ALA A 664 4.27 13.62 27.57
C ALA A 664 5.63 12.95 27.90
N LEU A 665 6.06 11.94 27.14
CA LEU A 665 7.25 11.16 27.42
C LEU A 665 8.41 11.54 26.50
N ALA A 666 9.62 11.63 27.05
CA ALA A 666 10.84 11.64 26.26
C ALA A 666 11.10 10.23 25.67
N ASP A 667 11.73 10.16 24.49
CA ASP A 667 12.11 8.87 23.87
C ASP A 667 13.12 8.06 24.72
N ALA A 668 13.78 8.71 25.68
CA ALA A 668 14.65 8.05 26.67
C ALA A 668 13.89 7.38 27.83
N ASP A 669 12.61 7.68 28.06
CA ASP A 669 11.80 7.00 29.09
C ASP A 669 11.29 5.65 28.59
N ARG A 670 12.23 4.71 28.48
CA ARG A 670 11.97 3.33 28.06
C ARG A 670 10.86 2.67 28.89
N ALA A 671 10.84 2.85 30.21
CA ALA A 671 9.86 2.21 31.10
C ALA A 671 8.46 2.85 31.03
N GLY A 672 8.37 4.15 30.72
CA GLY A 672 7.12 4.79 30.33
C GLY A 672 6.59 4.21 29.02
N TRP A 673 7.42 4.18 27.98
CA TRP A 673 7.04 3.64 26.67
C TRP A 673 6.66 2.15 26.73
N GLU A 674 7.42 1.28 27.41
CA GLU A 674 7.09 -0.15 27.57
C GLU A 674 5.66 -0.36 28.10
N ARG A 675 5.27 0.37 29.15
CA ARG A 675 3.92 0.30 29.74
C ARG A 675 2.84 0.75 28.77
N VAL A 676 3.05 1.87 28.08
CA VAL A 676 2.08 2.40 27.10
C VAL A 676 1.92 1.45 25.93
N LEU A 677 3.04 0.96 25.36
CA LEU A 677 3.04 0.09 24.19
C LEU A 677 2.39 -1.27 24.49
N ALA A 678 2.60 -1.82 25.69
CA ALA A 678 1.87 -3.01 26.18
C ALA A 678 0.37 -2.73 26.41
N GLY A 679 0.03 -1.58 27.00
CA GLY A 679 -1.36 -1.16 27.23
C GLY A 679 -2.14 -0.87 25.95
N ALA A 680 -1.45 -0.46 24.88
CA ALA A 680 -2.01 -0.30 23.54
C ALA A 680 -2.25 -1.67 22.88
N ASP A 681 -1.27 -2.58 22.89
CA ASP A 681 -1.44 -3.93 22.33
C ASP A 681 -2.62 -4.69 22.96
N ALA A 682 -2.80 -4.62 24.29
CA ALA A 682 -3.93 -5.24 24.98
C ALA A 682 -5.30 -4.72 24.49
N LYS A 683 -5.40 -3.42 24.15
CA LYS A 683 -6.61 -2.83 23.54
C LYS A 683 -6.81 -3.33 22.11
N LEU A 684 -5.73 -3.47 21.33
CA LEU A 684 -5.78 -4.00 19.97
C LEU A 684 -6.14 -5.50 19.92
N ASP A 685 -5.73 -6.28 20.93
CA ASP A 685 -6.20 -7.66 21.12
C ASP A 685 -7.71 -7.70 21.38
N GLY A 686 -8.21 -6.84 22.27
CA GLY A 686 -9.65 -6.70 22.52
C GLY A 686 -10.43 -6.29 21.26
N ALA A 687 -9.96 -5.26 20.55
CA ALA A 687 -10.61 -4.77 19.32
C ALA A 687 -10.65 -5.85 18.22
N LEU A 688 -9.58 -6.64 18.07
CA LEU A 688 -9.52 -7.77 17.14
C LEU A 688 -10.47 -8.90 17.55
N GLY A 689 -10.58 -9.19 18.86
CA GLY A 689 -11.54 -10.16 19.39
C GLY A 689 -12.99 -9.77 19.14
N MET A 690 -13.29 -8.47 19.04
CA MET A 690 -14.61 -7.99 18.59
C MET A 690 -14.76 -8.14 17.07
N ALA A 691 -13.81 -7.65 16.28
CA ALA A 691 -13.83 -7.68 14.81
C ALA A 691 -13.95 -9.11 14.23
N ALA A 692 -13.46 -10.13 14.94
CA ALA A 692 -13.55 -11.53 14.55
C ALA A 692 -14.97 -12.11 14.52
N LYS A 693 -15.99 -11.39 15.02
CA LYS A 693 -17.40 -11.80 14.96
C LYS A 693 -17.94 -11.59 13.53
N SER A 694 -18.51 -12.63 12.92
CA SER A 694 -18.90 -12.67 11.50
C SER A 694 -19.83 -11.56 11.04
N ASP A 695 -20.62 -11.00 11.97
CA ASP A 695 -21.76 -10.14 11.65
C ASP A 695 -21.44 -8.64 11.83
N ILE A 696 -20.17 -8.30 12.11
CA ILE A 696 -19.72 -6.91 12.21
C ILE A 696 -19.38 -6.35 10.83
N ASP A 697 -20.16 -5.37 10.40
CA ASP A 697 -19.91 -4.60 9.18
C ASP A 697 -18.52 -3.94 9.24
N LEU A 698 -17.81 -3.93 8.11
CA LEU A 698 -16.48 -3.28 7.96
C LEU A 698 -15.38 -3.82 8.91
N SER A 699 -15.59 -4.97 9.55
CA SER A 699 -14.60 -5.71 10.36
C SER A 699 -13.22 -5.84 9.69
N SER A 700 -13.18 -6.15 8.39
CA SER A 700 -11.93 -6.23 7.61
C SER A 700 -11.13 -4.93 7.54
N ARG A 701 -11.78 -3.76 7.61
CA ARG A 701 -11.10 -2.47 7.71
C ARG A 701 -10.47 -2.30 9.09
N LEU A 702 -11.17 -2.66 10.16
CA LEU A 702 -10.65 -2.62 11.53
C LEU A 702 -9.47 -3.58 11.71
N ASP A 703 -9.56 -4.82 11.23
CA ASP A 703 -8.46 -5.80 11.21
C ASP A 703 -7.20 -5.23 10.54
N SER A 704 -7.38 -4.54 9.40
CA SER A 704 -6.28 -3.92 8.66
C SER A 704 -5.65 -2.75 9.43
N ARG A 705 -6.46 -1.87 10.04
CA ARG A 705 -5.97 -0.78 10.90
C ARG A 705 -5.21 -1.30 12.12
N ILE A 706 -5.72 -2.35 12.77
CA ILE A 706 -5.08 -3.03 13.90
C ILE A 706 -3.72 -3.61 13.51
N ALA A 707 -3.61 -4.23 12.33
CA ALA A 707 -2.32 -4.75 11.85
C ALA A 707 -1.30 -3.61 11.67
N LEU A 708 -1.67 -2.55 10.94
CA LEU A 708 -0.81 -1.39 10.70
C LEU A 708 -0.35 -0.72 11.99
N LEU A 709 -1.25 -0.53 12.96
CA LEU A 709 -0.89 0.10 14.24
C LEU A 709 0.02 -0.78 15.10
N ARG A 710 -0.14 -2.12 15.08
CA ARG A 710 0.82 -3.01 15.76
C ARG A 710 2.22 -2.92 15.17
N ASP A 711 2.33 -2.71 13.86
CA ASP A 711 3.64 -2.55 13.21
C ASP A 711 4.31 -1.22 13.60
N GLU A 712 3.54 -0.13 13.77
CA GLU A 712 4.04 1.14 14.31
C GLU A 712 4.38 1.07 15.81
N ILE A 713 3.63 0.29 16.60
CA ILE A 713 3.99 -0.04 17.99
C ILE A 713 5.34 -0.79 18.02
N ALA A 714 5.55 -1.77 17.14
CA ALA A 714 6.80 -2.50 17.03
C ALA A 714 7.96 -1.61 16.55
N ALA A 715 7.72 -0.69 15.62
CA ALA A 715 8.70 0.31 15.19
C ALA A 715 9.07 1.24 16.35
N LYS A 716 8.10 1.73 17.13
CA LYS A 716 8.36 2.58 18.30
C LYS A 716 9.14 1.83 19.37
N ARG A 717 8.80 0.57 19.68
CA ARG A 717 9.60 -0.30 20.59
C ARG A 717 11.06 -0.34 20.18
N ALA A 718 11.33 -0.64 18.91
CA ALA A 718 12.69 -0.70 18.38
C ALA A 718 13.44 0.66 18.44
N MET A 719 12.74 1.79 18.35
CA MET A 719 13.32 3.13 18.48
C MET A 719 13.69 3.49 19.92
N VAL A 720 12.82 3.21 20.90
CA VAL A 720 13.07 3.50 22.33
C VAL A 720 13.88 2.39 23.03
N GLY A 721 14.19 1.32 22.31
CA GLY A 721 14.93 0.15 22.82
C GLY A 721 14.14 -0.72 23.79
N ALA A 722 12.80 -0.63 23.78
CA ALA A 722 11.86 -1.34 24.66
C ALA A 722 11.72 -2.82 24.27
#